data_AF-A0A7S0WJT6-F1
#
_entry.id   AF-A0A7S0WJT6-F1
#
_cell.length_a   1.000
_cell.length_b   1.000
_cell.length_c   1.000
_cell.angle_alpha   90.00
_cell.angle_beta   90.00
_cell.angle_gamma   90.00
#
_symmetry.space_group_name_H-M   'P 1'
#
loop_
_entity.id
_entity.type
_entity.pdbx_description
1 polymer ?
#
loop_
_entity_poly.entity_id
_entity_poly.type
_entity_poly.pdbx_seq_one_letter_code
_entity_poly.pdbx_strand_id
1 'polypeptide(L)'
;TRGARSAWNATRVPVSTSRSARRDALGSDVDVGAGVGAAMDAVHAVPYVPSPMDQGQLANEFVVLGAIAGMTAYWWFVLVPSARVRLASNKRSGALRTYLEELKSDDSKDRDAERWFYAQWLSKIDPETRYLLREDARAAGDETTTTTTTMRATTARTMKTRCALATIVAALGAGSAVHAVTVGSEGFTVPPLSCFGTVATMKYDMTSVTSDLSGITYNPETGTLFAVNNGDRIVYEIQFPNTLVNQWDVSSVSQDLEGISALGGRKFAITDENPATVYQVTLNPGSTSFASSTLGQGITPAAGSNLGFEGVAYIGAPVNKFYTIQEASPSKLWKLDAPSGGTITAQSGDLEASPYKITSVGGLTRGGDETDELFLVVKNYNATGRNNEIYAGQKGIFRYKISTDTFTERFGGEVCTMGQPEGLTFWKNSTTNKIMMLIVGETNEARVYEADPTCTDSIGSVSTLMATCAKKEISTSACEKTQEDGGCPWTRCDKSLTDHTKICTDDVPGTTDCSEAQCKAYCTNNGFTGSNTGKTCTHWAYDVAEKECYIFAGCNNAKFDADYTTYITQDPTCERTLEDYPLGCETRRCDKTMSTHNKICVKTTPGTTDCTLAECKAKCQAHTDFTCTTYAYDVAERECYLFETCVNEGYDADYSTYVLQDPTCDKNKTEGGCVQRRCNKDLMPTTHEKVCVDDSPAQQCTMAQCEYKCANKTFTNIDSEAYCTHWAYDVVDKECYLFYGCTGEAYDDDYTLYTQSYGERTALIAAGEPAPPAPPPTTTSAAMDLVGPRAAAFSVIVAVIVAALFA
;
A
#
# COMPACT_ATOMS: atom_id res chain seq x y z
N THR A 1 22.94 -27.19 -62.27
CA THR A 1 24.23 -27.38 -63.00
C THR A 1 25.31 -27.83 -62.02
N ARG A 2 26.53 -28.21 -62.48
CA ARG A 2 27.65 -28.67 -61.62
C ARG A 2 28.10 -27.54 -60.66
N GLY A 3 28.71 -27.74 -59.48
CA GLY A 3 29.19 -28.93 -58.74
C GLY A 3 30.27 -28.48 -57.71
N ALA A 4 30.93 -29.28 -56.86
CA ALA A 4 30.70 -30.64 -56.34
C ALA A 4 31.75 -30.97 -55.23
N ARG A 5 31.43 -31.86 -54.27
CA ARG A 5 32.37 -32.60 -53.35
C ARG A 5 33.07 -31.76 -52.25
N SER A 6 33.50 -32.29 -51.09
CA SER A 6 33.33 -33.62 -50.45
C SER A 6 33.87 -33.65 -48.99
N ALA A 7 33.18 -34.33 -48.07
CA ALA A 7 33.65 -35.07 -46.85
C ALA A 7 34.62 -34.36 -45.84
N TRP A 8 34.53 -34.59 -44.52
CA TRP A 8 34.54 -35.90 -43.84
C TRP A 8 33.69 -35.95 -42.55
N ASN A 9 33.61 -37.14 -41.95
CA ASN A 9 32.66 -37.52 -40.90
C ASN A 9 33.35 -38.43 -39.85
N ALA A 10 33.17 -38.17 -38.55
CA ALA A 10 33.41 -39.17 -37.48
C ALA A 10 32.77 -38.81 -36.13
N THR A 11 31.93 -39.72 -35.63
CA THR A 11 31.47 -39.92 -34.24
C THR A 11 32.63 -39.97 -33.20
N ARG A 12 32.45 -39.88 -31.86
CA ARG A 12 31.39 -40.53 -31.04
C ARG A 12 31.33 -40.04 -29.57
N VAL A 13 30.15 -40.24 -28.97
CA VAL A 13 29.74 -40.20 -27.53
C VAL A 13 30.23 -41.48 -26.77
N PRO A 14 30.22 -41.63 -25.41
CA PRO A 14 30.00 -40.73 -24.25
C PRO A 14 31.20 -40.68 -23.26
N VAL A 15 31.02 -40.03 -22.08
CA VAL A 15 31.67 -40.45 -20.82
C VAL A 15 30.65 -40.46 -19.68
N SER A 16 30.68 -41.50 -18.84
CA SER A 16 29.94 -41.57 -17.58
C SER A 16 30.88 -41.64 -16.36
N THR A 17 30.36 -41.22 -15.22
CA THR A 17 30.83 -41.44 -13.84
C THR A 17 32.03 -42.38 -13.62
N SER A 18 33.12 -41.88 -13.01
CA SER A 18 33.73 -42.54 -11.82
C SER A 18 34.88 -41.76 -11.14
N ARG A 19 34.82 -41.77 -9.79
CA ARG A 19 35.92 -41.88 -8.80
C ARG A 19 37.28 -41.17 -9.01
N SER A 20 37.51 -40.17 -8.15
CA SER A 20 38.57 -40.14 -7.11
C SER A 20 40.06 -40.35 -7.48
N ALA A 21 40.84 -39.28 -7.26
CA ALA A 21 42.25 -39.31 -6.83
C ALA A 21 42.41 -38.27 -5.70
N ARG A 22 43.26 -38.37 -4.65
CA ARG A 22 44.64 -38.93 -4.50
C ARG A 22 45.72 -38.09 -5.21
N ARG A 23 46.93 -37.86 -4.65
CA ARG A 23 47.46 -38.16 -3.30
C ARG A 23 48.70 -37.29 -2.99
N ASP A 24 49.21 -37.46 -1.78
CA ASP A 24 50.49 -36.98 -1.25
C ASP A 24 51.72 -37.38 -2.09
N ALA A 25 52.75 -36.54 -2.11
CA ALA A 25 54.16 -36.92 -2.24
C ALA A 25 55.08 -35.83 -1.62
N LEU A 26 56.24 -36.22 -1.08
CA LEU A 26 57.22 -35.36 -0.41
C LEU A 26 58.41 -35.02 -1.33
N GLY A 27 59.15 -33.95 -1.00
CA GLY A 27 60.60 -33.89 -1.24
C GLY A 27 61.21 -32.50 -1.52
N SER A 28 62.28 -32.17 -0.77
CA SER A 28 63.58 -31.57 -1.23
C SER A 28 63.58 -30.46 -2.31
N ASP A 29 64.29 -29.33 -2.19
CA ASP A 29 65.41 -28.99 -1.28
C ASP A 29 65.70 -27.47 -1.17
N VAL A 30 66.21 -27.05 0.00
CA VAL A 30 67.38 -26.15 0.28
C VAL A 30 67.45 -24.70 -0.28
N ASP A 31 67.60 -23.74 0.67
CA ASP A 31 68.30 -22.43 0.66
C ASP A 31 68.03 -21.39 -0.47
N VAL A 32 68.10 -20.06 -0.25
CA VAL A 32 68.99 -19.24 0.59
C VAL A 32 68.24 -18.09 1.29
N GLY A 33 68.73 -17.62 2.44
CA GLY A 33 68.20 -16.41 3.11
C GLY A 33 69.24 -15.57 3.86
N ALA A 34 68.85 -14.35 4.24
CA ALA A 34 69.47 -13.43 5.21
C ALA A 34 68.52 -12.23 5.38
N GLY A 35 68.20 -11.65 6.55
CA GLY A 35 68.44 -11.95 7.99
C GLY A 35 67.48 -11.01 8.79
N VAL A 36 67.58 -10.65 10.07
CA VAL A 36 68.44 -10.91 11.25
C VAL A 36 67.52 -10.55 12.47
N GLY A 37 67.53 -11.14 13.67
CA GLY A 37 68.35 -12.18 14.29
C GLY A 37 68.09 -12.16 15.83
N ALA A 38 69.15 -12.32 16.64
CA ALA A 38 69.19 -12.06 18.10
C ALA A 38 68.14 -12.75 19.02
N ALA A 39 68.51 -13.94 19.45
CA ALA A 39 67.90 -14.81 20.47
C ALA A 39 67.50 -14.19 21.83
N MET A 40 66.62 -14.90 22.54
CA MET A 40 66.70 -15.13 24.00
C MET A 40 66.27 -16.58 24.35
N ASP A 41 66.65 -17.03 25.54
CA ASP A 41 66.72 -18.46 25.92
C ASP A 41 65.44 -19.01 26.60
N ALA A 42 65.33 -20.33 26.69
CA ALA A 42 64.12 -21.03 27.12
C ALA A 42 64.02 -21.26 28.63
N VAL A 43 62.81 -21.12 29.18
CA VAL A 43 62.44 -21.58 30.54
C VAL A 43 61.38 -22.67 30.42
N HIS A 44 61.56 -23.76 31.17
CA HIS A 44 60.67 -24.93 31.10
C HIS A 44 59.24 -24.61 31.54
N ALA A 45 58.28 -24.73 30.62
CA ALA A 45 56.88 -24.97 30.96
C ALA A 45 56.64 -26.49 31.09
N VAL A 46 56.08 -26.92 32.22
CA VAL A 46 55.62 -28.32 32.38
C VAL A 46 54.33 -28.49 31.56
N PRO A 47 54.21 -29.51 30.68
CA PRO A 47 53.01 -29.69 29.88
C PRO A 47 51.82 -30.03 30.80
N TYR A 48 50.77 -29.20 30.73
CA TYR A 48 49.51 -29.46 31.39
C TYR A 48 48.83 -30.69 30.76
N VAL A 49 48.75 -31.77 31.52
CA VAL A 49 47.99 -32.97 31.15
C VAL A 49 46.63 -32.89 31.85
N PRO A 50 45.54 -32.57 31.15
CA PRO A 50 44.21 -32.58 31.76
C PRO A 50 43.87 -34.00 32.22
N SER A 51 43.45 -34.13 33.47
CA SER A 51 42.85 -35.38 33.96
C SER A 51 41.53 -35.63 33.22
N PRO A 52 41.16 -36.89 32.91
CA PRO A 52 39.88 -37.19 32.30
C PRO A 52 38.74 -36.69 33.19
N MET A 53 37.84 -35.89 32.63
CA MET A 53 36.68 -35.36 33.36
C MET A 53 35.80 -36.50 33.88
N ASP A 54 35.43 -36.42 35.16
CA ASP A 54 34.50 -37.36 35.78
C ASP A 54 33.15 -37.30 35.06
N GLN A 55 32.62 -38.46 34.68
CA GLN A 55 31.32 -38.57 34.04
C GLN A 55 30.19 -38.14 34.99
N GLY A 56 30.38 -38.23 36.31
CA GLY A 56 29.48 -37.66 37.31
C GLY A 56 29.42 -36.12 37.24
N GLN A 57 30.57 -35.45 37.08
CA GLN A 57 30.61 -34.00 36.88
C GLN A 57 30.02 -33.57 35.53
N LEU A 58 30.36 -34.27 34.44
CA LEU A 58 29.77 -34.02 33.12
C LEU A 58 28.23 -34.10 33.13
N ALA A 59 27.65 -35.10 33.80
CA ALA A 59 26.20 -35.23 33.92
C ALA A 59 25.57 -34.04 34.67
N ASN A 60 26.23 -33.57 35.75
CA ASN A 60 25.75 -32.42 36.51
C ASN A 60 25.84 -31.11 35.71
N GLU A 61 26.93 -30.88 34.98
CA GLU A 61 27.07 -29.71 34.10
C GLU A 61 26.02 -29.70 32.99
N PHE A 62 25.72 -30.85 32.36
CA PHE A 62 24.65 -30.93 31.37
C PHE A 62 23.25 -30.70 31.98
N VAL A 63 23.00 -31.10 33.23
CA VAL A 63 21.74 -30.77 33.94
C VAL A 63 21.65 -29.28 34.24
N VAL A 64 22.75 -28.63 34.65
CA VAL A 64 22.79 -27.17 34.89
C VAL A 64 22.61 -26.40 33.58
N LEU A 65 23.33 -26.76 32.51
CA LEU A 65 23.19 -26.13 31.20
C LEU A 65 21.79 -26.36 30.60
N GLY A 66 21.21 -27.55 30.77
CA GLY A 66 19.84 -27.86 30.37
C GLY A 66 18.79 -27.05 31.14
N ALA A 67 18.98 -26.87 32.45
CA ALA A 67 18.12 -26.02 33.28
C ALA A 67 18.23 -24.54 32.89
N ILE A 68 19.44 -24.03 32.64
CA ILE A 68 19.67 -22.67 32.15
C ILE A 68 19.01 -22.48 30.78
N ALA A 69 19.26 -23.38 29.82
CA ALA A 69 18.66 -23.31 28.49
C ALA A 69 17.13 -23.37 28.54
N GLY A 70 16.55 -24.24 29.37
CA GLY A 70 15.10 -24.33 29.59
C GLY A 70 14.51 -23.06 30.21
N MET A 71 15.17 -22.47 31.21
CA MET A 71 14.75 -21.19 31.80
C MET A 71 14.90 -20.02 30.83
N THR A 72 15.97 -19.97 30.03
CA THR A 72 16.16 -18.95 28.99
C THR A 72 15.13 -19.08 27.87
N ALA A 73 14.81 -20.29 27.44
CA ALA A 73 13.76 -20.54 26.44
C ALA A 73 12.37 -20.16 26.99
N TYR A 74 12.03 -20.55 28.23
CA TYR A 74 10.78 -20.12 28.88
C TYR A 74 10.72 -18.60 29.07
N TRP A 75 11.84 -17.96 29.40
CA TRP A 75 11.92 -16.51 29.50
C TRP A 75 11.71 -15.84 28.13
N TRP A 76 12.40 -16.28 27.09
CA TRP A 76 12.37 -15.67 25.76
C TRP A 76 11.06 -15.92 24.99
N PHE A 77 10.53 -17.15 25.02
CA PHE A 77 9.35 -17.54 24.24
C PHE A 77 8.03 -17.44 25.01
N VAL A 78 8.04 -17.39 26.35
CA VAL A 78 6.81 -17.29 27.16
C VAL A 78 6.76 -16.01 28.00
N LEU A 79 7.77 -15.72 28.81
CA LEU A 79 7.72 -14.55 29.69
C LEU A 79 7.87 -13.22 28.95
N VAL A 80 8.76 -13.09 27.97
CA VAL A 80 8.96 -11.84 27.22
C VAL A 80 7.72 -11.49 26.37
N PRO A 81 7.12 -12.40 25.57
CA PRO A 81 5.88 -12.10 24.84
C PRO A 81 4.70 -11.80 25.78
N SER A 82 4.47 -12.63 26.81
CA SER A 82 3.38 -12.39 27.76
C SER A 82 3.58 -11.11 28.59
N ALA A 83 4.82 -10.72 28.91
CA ALA A 83 5.12 -9.44 29.54
C ALA A 83 4.90 -8.26 28.58
N ARG A 84 5.30 -8.37 27.30
CA ARG A 84 5.01 -7.36 26.26
C ARG A 84 3.50 -7.17 26.10
N VAL A 85 2.72 -8.24 26.02
CA VAL A 85 1.23 -8.20 25.93
C VAL A 85 0.60 -7.63 27.21
N ARG A 86 1.03 -8.07 28.41
CA ARG A 86 0.52 -7.52 29.69
C ARG A 86 0.92 -6.05 29.88
N LEU A 87 2.06 -5.61 29.36
CA LEU A 87 2.45 -4.21 29.34
C LEU A 87 1.60 -3.41 28.36
N ALA A 88 1.40 -3.88 27.13
CA ALA A 88 0.53 -3.22 26.14
C ALA A 88 -0.92 -3.10 26.63
N SER A 89 -1.47 -4.15 27.25
CA SER A 89 -2.77 -4.12 27.92
C SER A 89 -2.80 -3.09 29.06
N ASN A 90 -1.78 -3.04 29.92
CA ASN A 90 -1.71 -2.03 30.99
C ASN A 90 -1.57 -0.60 30.47
N LYS A 91 -0.88 -0.36 29.34
CA LYS A 91 -0.84 0.94 28.67
C LYS A 91 -2.22 1.38 28.18
N ARG A 92 -3.03 0.43 27.66
CA ARG A 92 -4.33 0.73 27.01
C ARG A 92 -5.47 0.93 28.01
N SER A 93 -5.48 0.23 29.15
CA SER A 93 -6.59 0.31 30.12
C SER A 93 -6.27 -0.09 31.58
N GLY A 94 -4.99 -0.28 31.94
CA GLY A 94 -4.60 -0.78 33.27
C GLY A 94 -4.14 0.29 34.26
N ALA A 95 -3.79 -0.16 35.48
CA ALA A 95 -3.37 0.70 36.58
C ALA A 95 -2.11 1.55 36.28
N LEU A 96 -1.25 1.10 35.36
CA LEU A 96 -0.11 1.88 34.89
C LEU A 96 -0.56 3.15 34.16
N ARG A 97 -1.65 3.09 33.37
CA ARG A 97 -2.22 4.26 32.71
C ARG A 97 -2.71 5.27 33.74
N THR A 98 -3.46 4.81 34.74
CA THR A 98 -3.97 5.63 35.85
C THR A 98 -2.84 6.30 36.63
N TYR A 99 -1.79 5.56 37.00
CA TYR A 99 -0.62 6.12 37.70
C TYR A 99 0.12 7.18 36.88
N LEU A 100 0.20 7.02 35.55
CA LEU A 100 0.80 8.03 34.66
C LEU A 100 -0.10 9.27 34.46
N GLU A 101 -1.42 9.11 34.50
CA GLU A 101 -2.39 10.22 34.52
C GLU A 101 -2.33 11.00 35.85
N GLU A 102 -2.19 10.30 36.99
CA GLU A 102 -1.94 10.89 38.30
C GLU A 102 -0.58 11.61 38.34
N LEU A 103 0.48 11.02 37.77
CA LEU A 103 1.81 11.65 37.70
C LEU A 103 1.86 12.88 36.77
N LYS A 104 0.99 12.94 35.74
CA LYS A 104 0.81 14.10 34.85
C LYS A 104 0.04 15.25 35.51
N SER A 105 -0.89 14.96 36.43
CA SER A 105 -1.81 15.96 37.01
C SER A 105 -1.38 16.52 38.37
N ASP A 106 -0.33 15.97 38.97
CA ASP A 106 0.18 16.30 40.31
C ASP A 106 1.48 17.12 40.25
N ASP A 107 1.39 18.43 39.98
CA ASP A 107 2.55 19.36 39.88
C ASP A 107 3.32 19.59 41.22
N SER A 108 3.17 18.71 42.21
CA SER A 108 3.95 18.77 43.46
C SER A 108 5.44 18.44 43.21
N LYS A 109 6.33 19.28 43.73
CA LYS A 109 7.79 19.15 43.55
C LYS A 109 8.38 17.84 44.08
N ASP A 110 7.67 17.20 45.01
CA ASP A 110 8.08 15.93 45.61
C ASP A 110 8.09 14.76 44.60
N ARG A 111 7.52 14.95 43.40
CA ARG A 111 7.45 13.95 42.32
C ARG A 111 8.23 14.31 41.05
N ASP A 112 9.04 15.38 41.07
CA ASP A 112 9.83 15.80 39.90
C ASP A 112 10.80 14.70 39.40
N ALA A 113 11.33 13.87 40.31
CA ALA A 113 12.17 12.73 39.95
C ALA A 113 11.40 11.60 39.23
N GLU A 114 10.14 11.35 39.61
CA GLU A 114 9.26 10.40 38.92
C GLU A 114 8.89 10.92 37.52
N ARG A 115 8.51 12.20 37.40
CA ARG A 115 8.24 12.85 36.10
C ARG A 115 9.45 12.83 35.17
N TRP A 116 10.65 13.09 35.69
CA TRP A 116 11.88 13.02 34.90
C TRP A 116 12.13 11.59 34.38
N PHE A 117 11.98 10.58 35.24
CA PHE A 117 12.16 9.18 34.87
C PHE A 117 11.12 8.69 33.83
N TYR A 118 9.87 9.18 33.91
CA TYR A 118 8.79 8.86 32.98
C TYR A 118 8.56 9.89 31.86
N ALA A 119 9.48 10.85 31.65
CA ALA A 119 9.27 11.97 30.73
C ALA A 119 8.91 11.54 29.30
N GLN A 120 9.62 10.54 28.76
CA GLN A 120 9.39 9.97 27.42
C GLN A 120 8.07 9.17 27.29
N TRP A 121 7.43 8.84 28.41
CA TRP A 121 6.12 8.19 28.47
C TRP A 121 4.99 9.22 28.62
N LEU A 122 5.22 10.26 29.43
CA LEU A 122 4.31 11.41 29.55
C LEU A 122 4.16 12.12 28.19
N SER A 123 5.25 12.26 27.42
CA SER A 123 5.22 12.80 26.05
C SER A 123 4.62 11.85 24.98
N LYS A 124 4.21 10.63 25.36
CA LYS A 124 3.46 9.69 24.51
C LYS A 124 2.02 9.44 25.00
N ILE A 125 1.65 10.05 26.13
CA ILE A 125 0.27 10.17 26.64
C ILE A 125 -0.38 11.48 26.15
N ASP A 126 0.41 12.38 25.56
CA ASP A 126 -0.07 13.48 24.75
C ASP A 126 -0.45 12.99 23.33
N PRO A 127 -1.75 13.03 23.00
CA PRO A 127 -2.17 13.55 21.72
C PRO A 127 -3.39 14.48 21.87
N GLU A 128 -3.18 15.71 22.37
CA GLU A 128 -4.22 16.74 22.55
C GLU A 128 -4.93 17.13 21.23
N THR A 129 -6.24 16.92 21.07
CA THR A 129 -7.08 15.92 21.77
C THR A 129 -8.01 15.25 20.76
N ARG A 130 -7.66 14.02 20.34
CA ARG A 130 -8.39 13.25 19.31
C ARG A 130 -9.78 12.83 19.82
N TYR A 131 -10.77 13.69 19.59
CA TYR A 131 -12.11 13.69 20.18
C TYR A 131 -12.14 13.94 21.69
N LEU A 132 -12.29 15.21 22.08
CA LEU A 132 -12.78 15.57 23.41
C LEU A 132 -14.16 14.94 23.64
N LEU A 133 -14.16 13.88 24.46
CA LEU A 133 -15.21 13.51 25.41
C LEU A 133 -16.64 13.78 24.93
N ARG A 134 -17.12 12.89 24.05
CA ARG A 134 -18.57 12.71 23.88
C ARG A 134 -19.14 12.26 25.23
N GLU A 135 -20.13 12.98 25.73
CA GLU A 135 -20.78 12.83 27.06
C GLU A 135 -20.17 13.57 28.27
N ASP A 136 -19.95 14.88 28.16
CA ASP A 136 -20.13 15.80 29.30
C ASP A 136 -21.46 16.58 29.18
N ALA A 137 -22.56 15.83 29.29
CA ALA A 137 -23.93 16.36 29.35
C ALA A 137 -24.66 15.96 30.65
N ARG A 138 -23.91 15.65 31.72
CA ARG A 138 -24.48 15.28 33.04
C ARG A 138 -23.72 15.85 34.25
N ALA A 139 -24.25 17.00 34.70
CA ALA A 139 -24.44 17.41 36.09
C ALA A 139 -23.29 18.08 36.90
N ALA A 140 -23.57 19.34 37.25
CA ALA A 140 -23.25 20.06 38.50
C ALA A 140 -21.77 20.39 38.85
N GLY A 141 -21.49 21.53 39.49
CA GLY A 141 -22.39 22.65 39.80
C GLY A 141 -21.87 23.67 40.82
N ASP A 142 -22.52 24.85 40.78
CA ASP A 142 -22.50 25.99 41.73
C ASP A 142 -21.15 26.68 42.06
N GLU A 143 -21.09 27.98 42.42
CA GLU A 143 -22.13 29.04 42.45
C GLU A 143 -21.77 30.13 41.39
N THR A 144 -22.23 31.39 41.33
CA THR A 144 -22.82 32.27 42.35
C THR A 144 -23.86 33.23 41.75
N THR A 145 -25.02 33.44 42.40
CA THR A 145 -25.96 34.58 42.19
C THR A 145 -26.56 34.78 40.77
N THR A 146 -27.87 34.99 40.53
CA THR A 146 -28.87 35.74 41.32
C THR A 146 -30.31 35.30 40.99
N THR A 147 -31.10 34.96 42.01
CA THR A 147 -32.57 35.11 42.19
C THR A 147 -33.54 34.99 41.00
N THR A 148 -34.56 34.11 41.09
CA THR A 148 -36.03 34.43 41.05
C THR A 148 -36.94 33.23 40.64
N THR A 149 -37.69 32.65 41.60
CA THR A 149 -39.11 32.16 41.47
C THR A 149 -39.48 31.08 40.41
N THR A 150 -40.18 29.95 40.67
CA THR A 150 -40.76 29.30 41.88
C THR A 150 -41.24 27.87 41.55
N MET A 151 -41.27 26.96 42.56
CA MET A 151 -42.21 25.81 42.71
C MET A 151 -42.19 24.67 41.64
N ARG A 152 -42.53 23.40 41.92
CA ARG A 152 -42.64 22.61 43.17
C ARG A 152 -42.58 21.12 42.77
N ALA A 153 -41.96 20.26 43.58
CA ALA A 153 -42.03 18.80 43.40
C ALA A 153 -43.04 18.14 44.37
N THR A 154 -43.74 17.10 43.90
CA THR A 154 -44.58 16.21 44.73
C THR A 154 -44.57 14.81 44.09
N THR A 155 -43.76 13.88 44.59
CA THR A 155 -44.13 12.82 45.56
C THR A 155 -44.85 11.62 44.94
N ALA A 156 -44.26 10.43 45.07
CA ALA A 156 -44.81 9.16 44.57
C ALA A 156 -45.76 8.46 45.58
N ARG A 157 -46.76 7.69 45.10
CA ARG A 157 -47.28 6.50 45.84
C ARG A 157 -48.28 5.59 45.08
N THR A 158 -47.95 4.28 45.07
CA THR A 158 -48.81 3.07 45.26
C THR A 158 -50.06 2.74 44.42
N MET A 159 -50.28 1.40 44.29
CA MET A 159 -51.57 0.66 44.14
C MET A 159 -52.32 0.79 42.80
N LYS A 160 -53.24 -0.13 42.42
CA LYS A 160 -53.33 -1.63 42.53
C LYS A 160 -54.58 -2.09 41.74
N THR A 161 -54.50 -3.17 40.97
CA THR A 161 -55.60 -4.12 40.66
C THR A 161 -56.92 -3.60 40.04
N ARG A 162 -57.14 -3.88 38.73
CA ARG A 162 -58.30 -4.60 38.14
C ARG A 162 -58.03 -4.73 36.62
N CYS A 163 -58.00 -5.90 35.98
CA CYS A 163 -58.97 -7.00 35.89
C CYS A 163 -60.16 -6.70 34.97
N ALA A 164 -60.02 -7.08 33.70
CA ALA A 164 -61.08 -7.31 32.73
C ALA A 164 -60.68 -8.51 31.87
N LEU A 165 -61.64 -9.36 31.48
CA LEU A 165 -61.40 -10.63 30.79
C LEU A 165 -62.20 -10.68 29.48
N ALA A 166 -61.53 -11.02 28.38
CA ALA A 166 -62.15 -11.38 27.10
C ALA A 166 -61.26 -12.42 26.41
N THR A 167 -61.86 -13.40 25.74
CA THR A 167 -61.21 -14.66 25.32
C THR A 167 -61.68 -15.06 23.92
N ILE A 168 -60.97 -15.99 23.25
CA ILE A 168 -61.30 -16.62 21.94
C ILE A 168 -60.92 -15.68 20.76
N VAL A 169 -60.27 -16.10 19.66
CA VAL A 169 -59.97 -17.45 19.11
C VAL A 169 -58.45 -17.72 19.07
N ALA A 170 -58.02 -18.97 19.27
CA ALA A 170 -56.69 -19.43 18.87
C ALA A 170 -56.73 -19.99 17.43
N ALA A 171 -56.03 -19.37 16.49
CA ALA A 171 -55.91 -19.86 15.12
C ALA A 171 -54.55 -20.56 14.93
N LEU A 172 -54.57 -21.88 14.75
CA LEU A 172 -53.38 -22.68 14.40
C LEU A 172 -52.98 -22.43 12.94
N GLY A 173 -52.25 -21.35 12.70
CA GLY A 173 -51.51 -21.15 11.46
C GLY A 173 -50.25 -21.98 11.47
N ALA A 174 -50.20 -23.06 10.67
CA ALA A 174 -48.98 -23.81 10.42
C ALA A 174 -48.04 -23.01 9.48
N GLY A 175 -47.45 -21.94 10.02
CA GLY A 175 -46.40 -21.18 9.34
C GLY A 175 -45.16 -22.05 9.16
N SER A 176 -44.63 -22.08 7.94
CA SER A 176 -43.50 -22.94 7.56
C SER A 176 -42.33 -22.81 8.52
N ALA A 177 -41.77 -23.94 8.96
CA ALA A 177 -40.48 -23.97 9.61
C ALA A 177 -39.41 -23.55 8.58
N VAL A 178 -39.02 -22.28 8.59
CA VAL A 178 -37.88 -21.77 7.82
C VAL A 178 -36.67 -22.57 8.29
N HIS A 179 -36.16 -23.47 7.45
CA HIS A 179 -34.87 -24.10 7.70
C HIS A 179 -33.81 -22.99 7.70
N ALA A 180 -32.91 -23.03 8.68
CA ALA A 180 -31.73 -22.19 8.64
C ALA A 180 -30.96 -22.49 7.34
N VAL A 181 -30.42 -21.45 6.71
CA VAL A 181 -29.68 -21.59 5.45
C VAL A 181 -28.32 -22.19 5.79
N THR A 182 -28.19 -23.51 5.69
CA THR A 182 -26.98 -24.25 6.04
C THR A 182 -25.98 -24.27 4.89
N VAL A 183 -24.72 -24.57 5.22
CA VAL A 183 -23.64 -24.86 4.26
C VAL A 183 -24.00 -26.04 3.32
N GLY A 184 -23.85 -25.83 2.01
CA GLY A 184 -24.30 -26.76 0.96
C GLY A 184 -25.79 -26.64 0.65
N SER A 185 -26.42 -25.51 0.99
CA SER A 185 -27.84 -25.18 0.76
C SER A 185 -28.08 -23.65 0.87
N GLU A 186 -27.09 -22.86 0.47
CA GLU A 186 -27.12 -21.40 0.45
C GLU A 186 -28.09 -20.79 -0.57
N GLY A 187 -28.59 -21.57 -1.54
CA GLY A 187 -29.58 -21.12 -2.53
C GLY A 187 -28.99 -20.25 -3.64
N PHE A 188 -27.71 -20.47 -3.95
CA PHE A 188 -27.00 -19.91 -5.09
C PHE A 188 -25.85 -20.83 -5.54
N THR A 189 -25.55 -20.82 -6.83
CA THR A 189 -24.24 -21.21 -7.37
C THR A 189 -23.56 -19.98 -7.97
N VAL A 190 -22.24 -19.91 -7.93
CA VAL A 190 -21.52 -18.76 -8.50
C VAL A 190 -21.74 -18.71 -10.03
N PRO A 191 -22.11 -17.57 -10.64
CA PRO A 191 -22.30 -17.45 -12.09
C PRO A 191 -20.96 -17.53 -12.83
N PRO A 192 -20.92 -17.52 -14.18
CA PRO A 192 -19.68 -17.27 -14.91
C PRO A 192 -18.93 -16.06 -14.33
N LEU A 193 -17.61 -16.14 -14.23
CA LEU A 193 -16.83 -15.10 -13.57
C LEU A 193 -16.90 -13.75 -14.32
N SER A 194 -17.25 -13.77 -15.61
CA SER A 194 -17.55 -12.57 -16.40
C SER A 194 -18.70 -11.73 -15.87
N CYS A 195 -19.67 -12.34 -15.19
CA CYS A 195 -20.85 -11.65 -14.68
C CYS A 195 -20.56 -10.68 -13.53
N PHE A 196 -19.38 -10.72 -12.91
CA PHE A 196 -18.95 -9.80 -11.84
C PHE A 196 -18.35 -8.47 -12.35
N GLY A 197 -18.14 -8.33 -13.66
CA GLY A 197 -17.48 -7.16 -14.25
C GLY A 197 -15.97 -7.10 -13.96
N THR A 198 -15.31 -6.00 -14.32
CA THR A 198 -13.85 -5.82 -14.12
C THR A 198 -13.49 -4.80 -13.04
N VAL A 199 -14.46 -4.03 -12.53
CA VAL A 199 -14.29 -2.95 -11.55
C VAL A 199 -15.01 -3.34 -10.27
N ALA A 200 -14.37 -3.11 -9.12
CA ALA A 200 -14.98 -3.42 -7.83
C ALA A 200 -16.14 -2.45 -7.54
N THR A 201 -17.31 -2.98 -7.18
CA THR A 201 -18.50 -2.19 -6.81
C THR A 201 -18.34 -1.50 -5.46
N MET A 202 -17.42 -1.99 -4.63
CA MET A 202 -16.95 -1.32 -3.41
C MET A 202 -15.48 -1.68 -3.14
N LYS A 203 -14.69 -0.68 -2.73
CA LYS A 203 -13.33 -0.83 -2.21
C LYS A 203 -13.30 -0.19 -0.82
N TYR A 204 -12.65 -0.83 0.14
CA TYR A 204 -12.47 -0.31 1.50
C TYR A 204 -11.35 -1.11 2.19
N ASP A 205 -10.81 -0.56 3.27
CA ASP A 205 -9.92 -1.30 4.16
C ASP A 205 -10.72 -1.90 5.32
N MET A 206 -10.50 -3.18 5.61
CA MET A 206 -11.20 -3.94 6.65
C MET A 206 -10.72 -3.60 8.07
N THR A 207 -10.63 -2.30 8.39
CA THR A 207 -10.11 -1.72 9.66
C THR A 207 -10.84 -2.14 10.94
N SER A 208 -11.84 -3.00 10.86
CA SER A 208 -12.40 -3.72 12.02
C SER A 208 -11.49 -4.86 12.53
N VAL A 209 -10.48 -5.25 11.75
CA VAL A 209 -9.41 -6.18 12.14
C VAL A 209 -8.03 -5.51 12.16
N THR A 210 -7.06 -6.23 12.70
CA THR A 210 -5.62 -6.01 12.54
C THR A 210 -5.16 -6.34 11.11
N SER A 211 -4.18 -5.57 10.59
CA SER A 211 -3.44 -5.98 9.39
C SER A 211 -2.78 -7.33 9.61
N ASP A 212 -2.49 -8.05 8.51
CA ASP A 212 -2.07 -9.46 8.43
C ASP A 212 -3.25 -10.45 8.26
N LEU A 213 -4.18 -10.11 7.36
CA LEU A 213 -5.33 -10.96 6.95
C LEU A 213 -4.96 -12.02 5.90
N SER A 214 -5.10 -13.30 6.26
CA SER A 214 -4.90 -14.43 5.36
C SER A 214 -6.19 -15.05 4.81
N GLY A 215 -7.27 -15.12 5.61
CA GLY A 215 -8.44 -15.93 5.25
C GLY A 215 -9.78 -15.25 5.50
N ILE A 216 -10.79 -15.58 4.68
CA ILE A 216 -12.17 -15.13 4.90
C ILE A 216 -13.22 -16.13 4.40
N THR A 217 -14.34 -16.25 5.13
CA THR A 217 -15.49 -17.08 4.76
C THR A 217 -16.80 -16.42 5.18
N TYR A 218 -17.84 -16.47 4.35
CA TYR A 218 -19.20 -16.08 4.74
C TYR A 218 -19.92 -17.24 5.42
N ASN A 219 -20.62 -16.96 6.53
CA ASN A 219 -21.45 -17.93 7.22
C ASN A 219 -22.94 -17.65 6.99
N PRO A 220 -23.67 -18.52 6.27
CA PRO A 220 -25.07 -18.30 5.91
C PRO A 220 -26.04 -18.40 7.09
N GLU A 221 -25.66 -19.04 8.20
CA GLU A 221 -26.53 -19.17 9.38
C GLU A 221 -26.45 -17.96 10.33
N THR A 222 -25.38 -17.17 10.25
CA THR A 222 -25.21 -15.93 11.04
C THR A 222 -25.41 -14.65 10.22
N GLY A 223 -25.26 -14.71 8.89
CA GLY A 223 -25.30 -13.52 8.02
C GLY A 223 -24.04 -12.66 8.09
N THR A 224 -22.96 -13.20 8.63
CA THR A 224 -21.69 -12.50 8.93
C THR A 224 -20.50 -13.15 8.22
N LEU A 225 -19.46 -12.35 8.01
CA LEU A 225 -18.16 -12.81 7.55
C LEU A 225 -17.33 -13.28 8.75
N PHE A 226 -16.50 -14.29 8.53
CA PHE A 226 -15.48 -14.72 9.47
C PHE A 226 -14.12 -14.62 8.78
N ALA A 227 -13.24 -13.79 9.32
CA ALA A 227 -11.88 -13.57 8.82
C ALA A 227 -10.84 -14.10 9.84
N VAL A 228 -9.63 -14.36 9.38
CA VAL A 228 -8.50 -14.79 10.23
C VAL A 228 -7.24 -13.98 9.93
N ASN A 229 -6.45 -13.78 10.98
CA ASN A 229 -5.19 -13.03 10.96
C ASN A 229 -4.02 -13.94 11.40
N ASN A 230 -2.92 -14.00 10.63
CA ASN A 230 -1.76 -14.81 10.99
C ASN A 230 -1.07 -14.25 12.25
N GLY A 231 -0.60 -13.01 12.18
CA GLY A 231 0.34 -12.43 13.14
C GLY A 231 -0.15 -12.39 14.58
N ASP A 232 -1.46 -12.26 14.82
CA ASP A 232 -2.07 -12.38 16.15
C ASP A 232 -2.76 -13.73 16.45
N ARG A 233 -3.07 -14.56 15.44
CA ARG A 233 -3.88 -15.80 15.51
C ARG A 233 -5.30 -15.57 16.06
N ILE A 234 -5.99 -14.53 15.60
CA ILE A 234 -7.38 -14.23 15.97
C ILE A 234 -8.34 -14.55 14.81
N VAL A 235 -9.44 -15.22 15.14
CA VAL A 235 -10.63 -15.29 14.27
C VAL A 235 -11.55 -14.11 14.59
N TYR A 236 -11.97 -13.37 13.57
CA TYR A 236 -12.83 -12.19 13.66
C TYR A 236 -14.21 -12.46 13.03
N GLU A 237 -15.29 -12.16 13.73
CA GLU A 237 -16.65 -12.09 13.13
C GLU A 237 -16.97 -10.65 12.76
N ILE A 238 -17.31 -10.43 11.48
CA ILE A 238 -17.50 -9.11 10.89
C ILE A 238 -18.89 -9.05 10.23
N GLN A 239 -19.71 -8.09 10.64
CA GLN A 239 -20.90 -7.72 9.90
C GLN A 239 -20.48 -6.86 8.69
N PHE A 240 -20.75 -7.38 7.49
CA PHE A 240 -20.46 -6.68 6.23
C PHE A 240 -21.04 -5.24 6.24
N PRO A 241 -20.30 -4.21 5.79
CA PRO A 241 -18.95 -4.31 5.20
C PRO A 241 -17.83 -4.49 6.22
N ASN A 242 -17.79 -3.69 7.30
CA ASN A 242 -16.61 -3.57 8.16
C ASN A 242 -16.96 -3.27 9.64
N THR A 243 -17.93 -3.98 10.21
CA THR A 243 -18.33 -3.81 11.63
C THR A 243 -17.97 -5.05 12.44
N LEU A 244 -17.05 -4.94 13.39
CA LEU A 244 -16.68 -6.03 14.31
C LEU A 244 -17.88 -6.46 15.16
N VAL A 245 -18.13 -7.77 15.22
CA VAL A 245 -19.19 -8.40 16.03
C VAL A 245 -18.61 -9.13 17.25
N ASN A 246 -17.57 -9.94 17.04
CA ASN A 246 -16.85 -10.66 18.09
C ASN A 246 -15.47 -11.14 17.60
N GLN A 247 -14.63 -11.62 18.50
CA GLN A 247 -13.31 -12.19 18.17
C GLN A 247 -12.93 -13.37 19.09
N TRP A 248 -12.11 -14.30 18.59
CA TRP A 248 -11.60 -15.45 19.33
C TRP A 248 -10.09 -15.59 19.07
N ASP A 249 -9.29 -15.48 20.13
CA ASP A 249 -7.86 -15.83 20.13
C ASP A 249 -7.71 -17.35 20.05
N VAL A 250 -7.15 -17.85 18.93
CA VAL A 250 -6.92 -19.29 18.68
C VAL A 250 -5.43 -19.66 18.72
N SER A 251 -4.57 -18.80 19.29
CA SER A 251 -3.13 -19.02 19.45
C SER A 251 -2.73 -20.24 20.30
N SER A 252 -3.71 -20.86 20.97
CA SER A 252 -3.55 -22.13 21.69
C SER A 252 -3.75 -23.38 20.81
N VAL A 253 -4.01 -23.21 19.50
CA VAL A 253 -4.32 -24.30 18.55
C VAL A 253 -3.54 -24.17 17.23
N SER A 254 -3.36 -22.96 16.70
CA SER A 254 -2.57 -22.69 15.50
C SER A 254 -1.39 -21.77 15.84
N GLN A 255 -0.29 -21.92 15.11
CA GLN A 255 0.93 -21.10 15.19
C GLN A 255 1.04 -20.12 14.01
N ASP A 256 0.67 -20.56 12.80
CA ASP A 256 0.58 -19.76 11.56
C ASP A 256 -0.84 -19.92 11.00
N LEU A 257 -1.71 -18.90 11.14
CA LEU A 257 -3.16 -19.03 10.95
C LEU A 257 -3.62 -18.45 9.59
N GLU A 258 -3.77 -19.31 8.58
CA GLU A 258 -4.07 -18.83 7.21
C GLU A 258 -5.54 -18.92 6.80
N GLY A 259 -6.08 -20.13 6.72
CA GLY A 259 -7.34 -20.40 6.03
C GLY A 259 -8.53 -20.52 6.97
N ILE A 260 -9.73 -20.20 6.48
CA ILE A 260 -10.99 -20.44 7.19
C ILE A 260 -12.15 -20.84 6.26
N SER A 261 -12.98 -21.79 6.69
CA SER A 261 -14.18 -22.25 5.97
C SER A 261 -15.35 -22.52 6.90
N ALA A 262 -16.53 -21.94 6.62
CA ALA A 262 -17.74 -22.24 7.37
C ALA A 262 -18.24 -23.68 7.08
N LEU A 263 -18.57 -24.42 8.16
CA LEU A 263 -19.06 -25.81 8.12
C LEU A 263 -20.55 -25.95 8.51
N GLY A 264 -21.18 -24.84 8.92
CA GLY A 264 -22.53 -24.80 9.48
C GLY A 264 -22.54 -24.44 10.97
N GLY A 265 -23.62 -23.81 11.42
CA GLY A 265 -23.78 -23.20 12.74
C GLY A 265 -22.64 -22.25 13.08
N ARG A 266 -21.91 -22.57 14.15
CA ARG A 266 -20.71 -21.85 14.62
C ARG A 266 -19.43 -22.68 14.45
N LYS A 267 -19.43 -23.62 13.49
CA LYS A 267 -18.30 -24.50 13.21
C LYS A 267 -17.54 -24.05 11.97
N PHE A 268 -16.22 -24.06 12.06
CA PHE A 268 -15.31 -23.67 11.00
C PHE A 268 -14.20 -24.71 10.87
N ALA A 269 -13.72 -24.94 9.65
CA ALA A 269 -12.37 -25.45 9.46
C ALA A 269 -11.42 -24.26 9.42
N ILE A 270 -10.26 -24.37 10.06
CA ILE A 270 -9.14 -23.46 9.91
C ILE A 270 -7.89 -24.25 9.50
N THR A 271 -6.97 -23.62 8.76
CA THR A 271 -5.65 -24.20 8.51
C THR A 271 -4.59 -23.58 9.41
N ASP A 272 -3.55 -24.37 9.64
CA ASP A 272 -2.34 -23.99 10.35
C ASP A 272 -1.18 -24.32 9.40
N GLU A 273 -0.40 -23.32 9.03
CA GLU A 273 0.62 -23.43 7.98
C GLU A 273 1.77 -24.33 8.43
N ASN A 274 2.19 -24.16 9.69
CA ASN A 274 3.37 -24.78 10.27
C ASN A 274 3.08 -25.36 11.67
N PRO A 275 2.79 -26.67 11.80
CA PRO A 275 2.79 -27.70 10.77
C PRO A 275 1.48 -27.73 9.96
N ALA A 276 1.57 -27.92 8.64
CA ALA A 276 0.43 -28.04 7.71
C ALA A 276 -0.71 -28.94 8.24
N THR A 277 -1.72 -28.31 8.85
CA THR A 277 -2.79 -28.97 9.62
C THR A 277 -4.15 -28.35 9.31
N VAL A 278 -5.21 -29.14 9.37
CA VAL A 278 -6.60 -28.66 9.34
C VAL A 278 -7.24 -28.94 10.68
N TYR A 279 -7.71 -27.90 11.37
CA TYR A 279 -8.50 -28.01 12.60
C TYR A 279 -9.97 -27.69 12.34
N GLN A 280 -10.87 -28.39 13.01
CA GLN A 280 -12.23 -27.90 13.23
C GLN A 280 -12.23 -27.06 14.51
N VAL A 281 -12.80 -25.87 14.46
CA VAL A 281 -13.12 -25.04 15.64
C VAL A 281 -14.62 -24.80 15.75
N THR A 282 -15.11 -24.65 16.98
CA THR A 282 -16.49 -24.24 17.29
C THR A 282 -16.44 -22.98 18.16
N LEU A 283 -16.92 -21.86 17.61
CA LEU A 283 -16.72 -20.52 18.17
C LEU A 283 -17.97 -20.07 18.94
N ASN A 284 -17.91 -19.95 20.27
CA ASN A 284 -19.11 -19.65 21.06
C ASN A 284 -19.52 -18.17 20.90
N PRO A 285 -20.78 -17.86 20.58
CA PRO A 285 -21.24 -16.48 20.35
C PRO A 285 -21.23 -15.66 21.65
N GLY A 286 -20.85 -14.39 21.56
CA GLY A 286 -20.84 -13.47 22.70
C GLY A 286 -19.76 -13.77 23.76
N SER A 287 -18.75 -14.56 23.42
CA SER A 287 -17.60 -14.85 24.28
C SER A 287 -16.35 -15.07 23.44
N THR A 288 -15.17 -15.04 24.06
CA THR A 288 -13.90 -15.45 23.43
C THR A 288 -13.66 -16.97 23.51
N SER A 289 -14.59 -17.76 24.07
CA SER A 289 -14.41 -19.19 24.27
C SER A 289 -14.71 -20.00 23.00
N PHE A 290 -13.93 -21.04 22.77
CA PHE A 290 -14.09 -21.96 21.65
C PHE A 290 -13.71 -23.39 22.04
N ALA A 291 -13.99 -24.35 21.17
CA ALA A 291 -13.49 -25.73 21.26
C ALA A 291 -12.85 -26.12 19.92
N SER A 292 -11.82 -26.98 19.94
CA SER A 292 -11.07 -27.39 18.75
C SER A 292 -10.89 -28.91 18.66
N SER A 293 -10.63 -29.40 17.45
CA SER A 293 -10.25 -30.79 17.16
C SER A 293 -9.52 -30.89 15.82
N THR A 294 -8.34 -31.51 15.78
CA THR A 294 -7.62 -31.78 14.52
C THR A 294 -8.44 -32.70 13.60
N LEU A 295 -8.58 -32.32 12.34
CA LEU A 295 -9.26 -33.10 11.29
C LEU A 295 -8.26 -33.98 10.53
N GLY A 296 -7.08 -33.44 10.24
CA GLY A 296 -5.95 -34.10 9.58
C GLY A 296 -4.70 -33.22 9.65
N GLN A 297 -3.51 -33.84 9.60
CA GLN A 297 -2.22 -33.16 9.78
C GLN A 297 -1.15 -33.80 8.89
N GLY A 298 -0.31 -32.96 8.28
CA GLY A 298 0.84 -33.35 7.46
C GLY A 298 0.48 -33.77 6.03
N ILE A 299 1.45 -33.57 5.14
CA ILE A 299 1.41 -33.98 3.72
C ILE A 299 2.65 -34.84 3.39
N THR A 300 2.64 -35.48 2.21
CA THR A 300 3.77 -36.32 1.76
C THR A 300 4.05 -36.08 0.27
N PRO A 301 5.24 -35.58 -0.11
CA PRO A 301 6.33 -35.11 0.76
C PRO A 301 5.86 -33.98 1.69
N ALA A 302 6.57 -33.79 2.80
CA ALA A 302 6.31 -32.68 3.71
C ALA A 302 6.62 -31.35 3.01
N ALA A 303 5.89 -30.29 3.39
CA ALA A 303 6.23 -28.91 3.08
C ALA A 303 7.61 -28.52 3.65
N GLY A 304 8.16 -27.40 3.17
CA GLY A 304 9.16 -26.66 3.94
C GLY A 304 8.54 -26.02 5.19
N SER A 305 9.36 -25.32 5.98
CA SER A 305 8.83 -24.33 6.92
C SER A 305 8.18 -23.23 6.09
N ASN A 306 6.97 -22.83 6.46
CA ASN A 306 6.23 -21.73 5.84
C ASN A 306 6.10 -21.88 4.30
N LEU A 307 5.62 -23.07 3.91
CA LEU A 307 5.17 -23.48 2.57
C LEU A 307 3.99 -24.49 2.67
N GLY A 308 3.04 -24.22 3.57
CA GLY A 308 2.13 -25.17 4.23
C GLY A 308 0.71 -25.22 3.67
N PHE A 309 -0.26 -24.61 4.36
CA PHE A 309 -1.70 -24.63 4.02
C PHE A 309 -2.36 -23.25 4.16
N GLU A 310 -2.45 -22.52 3.06
CA GLU A 310 -2.98 -21.14 2.98
C GLU A 310 -4.50 -21.06 3.18
N GLY A 311 -5.22 -22.12 2.83
CA GLY A 311 -6.67 -22.04 2.67
C GLY A 311 -7.37 -23.37 2.83
N VAL A 312 -8.65 -23.31 3.21
CA VAL A 312 -9.52 -24.48 3.28
C VAL A 312 -10.92 -24.18 2.72
N ALA A 313 -11.41 -25.06 1.86
CA ALA A 313 -12.80 -25.12 1.43
C ALA A 313 -13.44 -26.42 1.92
N TYR A 314 -14.55 -26.32 2.67
CA TYR A 314 -15.42 -27.48 2.95
C TYR A 314 -16.57 -27.54 1.94
N ILE A 315 -16.70 -28.68 1.27
CA ILE A 315 -17.86 -29.03 0.45
C ILE A 315 -18.72 -30.02 1.24
N GLY A 316 -19.97 -29.62 1.47
CA GLY A 316 -20.96 -30.35 2.26
C GLY A 316 -21.48 -31.63 1.61
N ALA A 317 -22.61 -32.13 2.11
CA ALA A 317 -23.26 -33.31 1.55
C ALA A 317 -23.71 -33.06 0.09
N PRO A 318 -23.57 -34.05 -0.82
CA PRO A 318 -23.14 -35.44 -0.57
C PRO A 318 -21.62 -35.64 -0.52
N VAL A 319 -20.81 -34.67 -0.95
CA VAL A 319 -19.35 -34.84 -1.12
C VAL A 319 -18.62 -35.04 0.21
N ASN A 320 -18.92 -34.23 1.22
CA ASN A 320 -18.36 -34.29 2.58
C ASN A 320 -16.82 -34.35 2.60
N LYS A 321 -16.16 -33.35 2.00
CA LYS A 321 -14.69 -33.25 1.94
C LYS A 321 -14.20 -31.86 2.27
N PHE A 322 -13.03 -31.81 2.89
CA PHE A 322 -12.20 -30.62 2.96
C PHE A 322 -11.20 -30.65 1.80
N TYR A 323 -11.03 -29.51 1.15
CA TYR A 323 -9.96 -29.24 0.20
C TYR A 323 -9.06 -28.17 0.81
N THR A 324 -7.75 -28.34 0.71
CA THR A 324 -6.75 -27.38 1.19
C THR A 324 -5.72 -27.12 0.10
N ILE A 325 -5.10 -25.94 0.11
CA ILE A 325 -4.14 -25.50 -0.90
C ILE A 325 -2.80 -25.22 -0.22
N GLN A 326 -1.72 -25.74 -0.81
CA GLN A 326 -0.35 -25.41 -0.48
C GLN A 326 0.11 -24.21 -1.30
N GLU A 327 0.77 -23.21 -0.68
CA GLU A 327 1.15 -21.95 -1.33
C GLU A 327 2.06 -22.17 -2.53
N ALA A 328 3.27 -22.69 -2.28
CA ALA A 328 4.37 -22.64 -3.22
C ALA A 328 5.33 -23.83 -3.01
N SER A 329 6.22 -24.01 -3.98
CA SER A 329 7.34 -24.99 -3.94
C SER A 329 6.96 -26.45 -3.58
N PRO A 330 5.92 -27.07 -4.18
CA PRO A 330 5.06 -26.57 -5.25
C PRO A 330 3.65 -26.16 -4.78
N SER A 331 3.04 -25.20 -5.47
CA SER A 331 1.62 -24.86 -5.29
C SER A 331 0.74 -26.06 -5.62
N LYS A 332 -0.16 -26.49 -4.71
CA LYS A 332 -0.83 -27.79 -4.86
C LYS A 332 -2.14 -27.95 -4.08
N LEU A 333 -3.17 -28.50 -4.73
CA LEU A 333 -4.42 -28.88 -4.06
C LEU A 333 -4.32 -30.27 -3.40
N TRP A 334 -4.83 -30.32 -2.18
CA TRP A 334 -4.94 -31.50 -1.33
C TRP A 334 -6.39 -31.70 -0.87
N LYS A 335 -6.74 -32.90 -0.40
CA LYS A 335 -8.07 -33.26 0.08
C LYS A 335 -8.05 -34.20 1.29
N LEU A 336 -9.11 -34.11 2.09
CA LEU A 336 -9.35 -34.85 3.32
C LEU A 336 -10.85 -35.20 3.44
N ASP A 337 -11.15 -36.41 3.88
CA ASP A 337 -12.53 -36.86 4.12
C ASP A 337 -13.10 -36.32 5.43
N ALA A 338 -14.36 -35.85 5.40
CA ALA A 338 -15.12 -35.45 6.58
C ALA A 338 -15.91 -36.64 7.16
N PRO A 339 -16.26 -36.65 8.46
CA PRO A 339 -16.12 -35.57 9.43
C PRO A 339 -14.76 -35.51 10.16
N SER A 340 -13.89 -36.51 10.04
CA SER A 340 -12.57 -36.54 10.70
C SER A 340 -11.72 -37.76 10.29
N GLY A 341 -10.40 -37.65 10.31
CA GLY A 341 -9.50 -38.80 10.49
C GLY A 341 -9.04 -39.53 9.23
N GLY A 342 -9.00 -38.85 8.08
CA GLY A 342 -8.37 -39.36 6.86
C GLY A 342 -6.89 -38.95 6.72
N THR A 343 -6.13 -39.68 5.90
CA THR A 343 -4.84 -39.20 5.40
C THR A 343 -5.07 -38.08 4.39
N ILE A 344 -4.35 -36.96 4.50
CA ILE A 344 -4.43 -35.90 3.50
C ILE A 344 -3.77 -36.41 2.20
N THR A 345 -4.51 -36.33 1.09
CA THR A 345 -4.07 -36.86 -0.22
C THR A 345 -4.10 -35.76 -1.29
N ALA A 346 -3.27 -35.90 -2.33
CA ALA A 346 -3.26 -34.95 -3.44
C ALA A 346 -4.62 -34.95 -4.17
N GLN A 347 -5.17 -33.77 -4.43
CA GLN A 347 -6.29 -33.58 -5.34
C GLN A 347 -5.77 -33.30 -6.76
N SER A 348 -4.77 -32.43 -6.90
CA SER A 348 -4.17 -32.06 -8.19
C SER A 348 -2.76 -32.61 -8.39
N GLY A 349 -2.27 -32.48 -9.62
CA GLY A 349 -0.82 -32.36 -9.87
C GLY A 349 -0.20 -31.11 -9.25
N ASP A 350 1.06 -30.85 -9.59
CA ASP A 350 1.74 -29.58 -9.36
C ASP A 350 1.08 -28.46 -10.20
N LEU A 351 0.71 -27.33 -9.59
CA LEU A 351 0.06 -26.23 -10.30
C LEU A 351 1.04 -25.33 -11.08
N GLU A 352 2.35 -25.40 -10.81
CA GLU A 352 3.38 -24.79 -11.67
C GLU A 352 3.50 -25.57 -12.99
N ALA A 353 3.24 -26.87 -12.98
CA ALA A 353 3.14 -27.70 -14.18
C ALA A 353 1.83 -27.50 -14.98
N SER A 354 0.89 -26.68 -14.50
CA SER A 354 -0.35 -26.35 -15.22
C SER A 354 -0.11 -25.40 -16.40
N PRO A 355 -1.05 -25.26 -17.35
CA PRO A 355 -0.96 -24.30 -18.45
C PRO A 355 -0.82 -22.82 -18.02
N TYR A 356 -1.05 -22.52 -16.75
CA TYR A 356 -0.98 -21.17 -16.18
C TYR A 356 0.23 -20.96 -15.26
N LYS A 357 1.04 -22.00 -15.01
CA LYS A 357 2.25 -21.95 -14.18
C LYS A 357 2.06 -21.15 -12.88
N ILE A 358 1.17 -21.67 -12.04
CA ILE A 358 0.79 -21.07 -10.76
C ILE A 358 1.89 -21.41 -9.75
N THR A 359 2.56 -20.39 -9.22
CA THR A 359 3.73 -20.53 -8.34
C THR A 359 3.49 -20.04 -6.90
N SER A 360 2.41 -19.29 -6.67
CA SER A 360 1.94 -18.91 -5.33
C SER A 360 0.43 -18.60 -5.36
N VAL A 361 -0.27 -18.97 -4.30
CA VAL A 361 -1.73 -18.94 -4.11
C VAL A 361 -2.03 -18.60 -2.65
N GLY A 362 -3.01 -17.74 -2.37
CA GLY A 362 -3.26 -17.22 -1.02
C GLY A 362 -4.47 -17.84 -0.30
N GLY A 363 -5.27 -18.64 -1.01
CA GLY A 363 -6.42 -19.28 -0.39
C GLY A 363 -7.36 -19.97 -1.38
N LEU A 364 -8.43 -20.59 -0.86
CA LEU A 364 -9.53 -21.12 -1.66
C LEU A 364 -10.89 -21.07 -0.95
N THR A 365 -11.97 -21.16 -1.72
CA THR A 365 -13.36 -21.23 -1.22
C THR A 365 -14.28 -22.07 -2.12
N ARG A 366 -15.54 -22.28 -1.70
CA ARG A 366 -16.57 -23.03 -2.47
C ARG A 366 -17.55 -22.11 -3.22
N GLY A 367 -18.26 -22.66 -4.20
CA GLY A 367 -19.23 -21.95 -5.06
C GLY A 367 -20.66 -21.78 -4.53
N GLY A 368 -20.89 -21.89 -3.21
CA GLY A 368 -22.24 -22.01 -2.65
C GLY A 368 -22.75 -23.45 -2.74
N ASP A 369 -23.88 -23.66 -3.44
CA ASP A 369 -24.54 -24.97 -3.60
C ASP A 369 -23.79 -25.95 -4.53
N GLU A 370 -22.83 -25.48 -5.33
CA GLU A 370 -22.09 -26.35 -6.27
C GLU A 370 -21.01 -27.18 -5.53
N THR A 371 -20.89 -28.44 -5.94
CA THR A 371 -20.13 -29.49 -5.26
C THR A 371 -18.94 -30.01 -6.06
N ASP A 372 -18.84 -29.66 -7.35
CA ASP A 372 -17.75 -30.07 -8.26
C ASP A 372 -16.77 -28.92 -8.59
N GLU A 373 -16.80 -27.81 -7.84
CA GLU A 373 -15.92 -26.65 -8.06
C GLU A 373 -15.29 -26.06 -6.79
N LEU A 374 -14.11 -25.46 -6.98
CA LEU A 374 -13.38 -24.64 -6.02
C LEU A 374 -12.98 -23.32 -6.69
N PHE A 375 -12.81 -22.26 -5.90
CA PHE A 375 -12.23 -21.00 -6.36
C PHE A 375 -10.95 -20.72 -5.59
N LEU A 376 -9.84 -20.50 -6.29
CA LEU A 376 -8.54 -20.24 -5.71
C LEU A 376 -8.19 -18.76 -5.87
N VAL A 377 -7.59 -18.17 -4.84
CA VAL A 377 -6.91 -16.87 -4.92
C VAL A 377 -5.47 -17.12 -5.34
N VAL A 378 -5.04 -16.53 -6.45
CA VAL A 378 -3.72 -16.78 -7.03
C VAL A 378 -2.87 -15.52 -6.91
N LYS A 379 -1.77 -15.62 -6.15
CA LYS A 379 -0.81 -14.54 -5.88
C LYS A 379 0.22 -14.40 -7.02
N ASN A 380 0.56 -15.50 -7.68
CA ASN A 380 1.49 -15.51 -8.80
C ASN A 380 1.16 -16.62 -9.82
N TYR A 381 0.89 -16.22 -11.06
CA TYR A 381 0.83 -17.11 -12.22
C TYR A 381 1.42 -16.46 -13.48
N ASN A 382 1.76 -17.29 -14.47
CA ASN A 382 2.31 -16.83 -15.76
C ASN A 382 1.40 -17.27 -16.91
N ALA A 383 0.81 -16.31 -17.64
CA ALA A 383 -0.11 -16.64 -18.72
C ALA A 383 -0.05 -15.70 -19.92
N THR A 384 -0.44 -16.27 -21.05
CA THR A 384 -0.80 -15.56 -22.27
C THR A 384 -2.00 -14.63 -22.02
N GLY A 385 -1.82 -13.33 -22.27
CA GLY A 385 -2.87 -12.31 -22.22
C GLY A 385 -3.54 -12.03 -23.57
N ARG A 386 -4.36 -10.98 -23.63
CA ARG A 386 -5.27 -10.68 -24.77
C ARG A 386 -4.56 -10.60 -26.13
N ASN A 387 -3.32 -10.13 -26.18
CA ASN A 387 -2.53 -9.95 -27.41
C ASN A 387 -1.59 -11.13 -27.74
N ASN A 388 -1.79 -12.28 -27.09
CA ASN A 388 -0.88 -13.43 -27.15
C ASN A 388 0.51 -13.21 -26.47
N GLU A 389 0.68 -12.08 -25.77
CA GLU A 389 1.84 -11.75 -24.93
C GLU A 389 1.86 -12.58 -23.64
N ILE A 390 3.03 -13.05 -23.21
CA ILE A 390 3.18 -13.81 -21.95
C ILE A 390 3.52 -12.84 -20.82
N TYR A 391 2.59 -12.68 -19.88
CA TYR A 391 2.83 -11.92 -18.65
C TYR A 391 3.24 -12.86 -17.51
N ALA A 392 4.21 -12.43 -16.72
CA ALA A 392 4.64 -13.07 -15.49
C ALA A 392 4.11 -12.31 -14.26
N GLY A 393 4.09 -12.94 -13.09
CA GLY A 393 3.72 -12.28 -11.82
C GLY A 393 2.26 -11.82 -11.76
N GLN A 394 1.34 -12.51 -12.43
CA GLN A 394 -0.08 -12.11 -12.48
C GLN A 394 -0.84 -12.59 -11.23
N LYS A 395 -1.87 -11.82 -10.85
CA LYS A 395 -2.79 -12.10 -9.74
C LYS A 395 -4.23 -12.26 -10.24
N GLY A 396 -5.05 -13.08 -9.57
CA GLY A 396 -6.47 -13.25 -9.92
C GLY A 396 -7.17 -14.43 -9.25
N ILE A 397 -8.47 -14.57 -9.49
CA ILE A 397 -9.29 -15.70 -9.01
C ILE A 397 -9.43 -16.76 -10.10
N PHE A 398 -9.26 -18.03 -9.73
CA PHE A 398 -9.32 -19.18 -10.65
C PHE A 398 -10.44 -20.14 -10.25
N ARG A 399 -11.33 -20.46 -11.20
CA ARG A 399 -12.35 -21.50 -11.03
C ARG A 399 -11.75 -22.85 -11.41
N TYR A 400 -11.69 -23.77 -10.45
CA TYR A 400 -11.13 -25.11 -10.59
C TYR A 400 -12.24 -26.16 -10.51
N LYS A 401 -12.27 -27.08 -11.47
CA LYS A 401 -13.23 -28.19 -11.53
C LYS A 401 -12.63 -29.48 -10.97
N ILE A 402 -13.28 -30.04 -9.96
CA ILE A 402 -12.75 -31.12 -9.11
C ILE A 402 -12.73 -32.46 -9.81
N SER A 403 -13.81 -32.82 -10.52
CA SER A 403 -13.95 -34.10 -11.24
C SER A 403 -12.99 -34.27 -12.43
N THR A 404 -12.47 -33.18 -12.98
CA THR A 404 -11.61 -33.18 -14.18
C THR A 404 -10.16 -32.75 -13.94
N ASP A 405 -9.81 -32.23 -12.75
CA ASP A 405 -8.51 -31.61 -12.44
C ASP A 405 -8.12 -30.47 -13.42
N THR A 406 -9.08 -29.58 -13.71
CA THR A 406 -8.91 -28.50 -14.70
C THR A 406 -9.47 -27.17 -14.22
N PHE A 407 -8.74 -26.08 -14.45
CA PHE A 407 -9.29 -24.74 -14.36
C PHE A 407 -10.22 -24.45 -15.55
N THR A 408 -11.42 -23.93 -15.28
CA THR A 408 -12.45 -23.62 -16.28
C THR A 408 -12.55 -22.13 -16.59
N GLU A 409 -12.35 -21.26 -15.59
CA GLU A 409 -12.42 -19.81 -15.72
C GLU A 409 -11.34 -19.11 -14.88
N ARG A 410 -11.06 -17.84 -15.24
CA ARG A 410 -10.12 -16.96 -14.54
C ARG A 410 -10.69 -15.54 -14.50
N PHE A 411 -10.37 -14.80 -13.45
CA PHE A 411 -10.84 -13.45 -13.21
C PHE A 411 -9.66 -12.59 -12.69
N GLY A 412 -9.29 -11.54 -13.44
CA GLY A 412 -8.34 -10.55 -12.94
C GLY A 412 -9.05 -9.48 -12.11
N GLY A 413 -10.00 -8.78 -12.73
CA GLY A 413 -10.67 -7.63 -12.13
C GLY A 413 -9.64 -6.63 -11.60
N GLU A 414 -9.83 -6.19 -10.36
CA GLU A 414 -8.86 -5.36 -9.63
C GLU A 414 -7.99 -6.16 -8.65
N VAL A 415 -8.08 -7.50 -8.63
CA VAL A 415 -7.18 -8.35 -7.82
C VAL A 415 -5.72 -8.15 -8.25
N CYS A 416 -5.54 -7.81 -9.53
CA CYS A 416 -4.31 -7.35 -10.14
C CYS A 416 -3.63 -6.17 -9.41
N THR A 417 -4.38 -5.31 -8.69
CA THR A 417 -3.84 -4.12 -8.02
C THR A 417 -3.64 -4.30 -6.51
N MET A 418 -4.14 -5.37 -5.91
CA MET A 418 -4.03 -5.63 -4.47
C MET A 418 -2.59 -5.96 -4.05
N GLY A 419 -2.17 -5.51 -2.85
CA GLY A 419 -0.84 -5.74 -2.29
C GLY A 419 -0.48 -7.24 -2.21
N GLN A 420 -1.23 -7.98 -1.42
CA GLN A 420 -1.15 -9.44 -1.26
C GLN A 420 -2.58 -9.98 -1.08
N PRO A 421 -3.21 -10.56 -2.13
CA PRO A 421 -4.58 -11.06 -2.06
C PRO A 421 -4.61 -12.51 -1.56
N GLU A 422 -5.27 -12.72 -0.43
CA GLU A 422 -5.23 -13.99 0.33
C GLU A 422 -6.62 -14.65 0.39
N GLY A 423 -7.57 -14.00 1.06
CA GLY A 423 -8.92 -14.52 1.29
C GLY A 423 -9.92 -14.24 0.17
N LEU A 424 -10.83 -15.18 -0.08
CA LEU A 424 -11.96 -15.05 -1.00
C LEU A 424 -13.23 -15.71 -0.41
N THR A 425 -14.37 -15.04 -0.55
CA THR A 425 -15.68 -15.67 -0.28
C THR A 425 -16.81 -15.14 -1.16
N PHE A 426 -17.85 -15.97 -1.32
CA PHE A 426 -19.07 -15.65 -2.06
C PHE A 426 -20.29 -15.78 -1.15
N TRP A 427 -21.29 -14.93 -1.36
CA TRP A 427 -22.61 -15.09 -0.73
C TRP A 427 -23.73 -14.48 -1.56
N LYS A 428 -24.97 -14.88 -1.29
CA LYS A 428 -26.16 -14.22 -1.82
C LYS A 428 -26.57 -13.08 -0.88
N ASN A 429 -26.58 -11.85 -1.39
CA ASN A 429 -27.04 -10.70 -0.63
C ASN A 429 -28.57 -10.79 -0.44
N SER A 430 -29.03 -10.87 0.81
CA SER A 430 -30.45 -11.06 1.14
C SER A 430 -31.34 -9.86 0.76
N THR A 431 -30.76 -8.68 0.55
CA THR A 431 -31.48 -7.45 0.18
C THR A 431 -31.52 -7.26 -1.33
N THR A 432 -30.38 -7.38 -2.02
CA THR A 432 -30.29 -7.17 -3.48
C THR A 432 -30.58 -8.44 -4.30
N ASN A 433 -30.59 -9.62 -3.66
CA ASN A 433 -30.62 -10.95 -4.28
C ASN A 433 -29.47 -11.26 -5.25
N LYS A 434 -28.50 -10.35 -5.41
CA LYS A 434 -27.29 -10.57 -6.19
C LYS A 434 -26.34 -11.53 -5.49
N ILE A 435 -25.49 -12.17 -6.28
CA ILE A 435 -24.37 -12.97 -5.79
C ILE A 435 -23.18 -12.03 -5.68
N MET A 436 -22.57 -12.02 -4.50
CA MET A 436 -21.47 -11.16 -4.12
C MET A 436 -20.17 -11.96 -4.16
N MET A 437 -19.07 -11.29 -4.52
CA MET A 437 -17.70 -11.80 -4.36
C MET A 437 -16.93 -10.78 -3.54
N LEU A 438 -16.32 -11.22 -2.43
CA LEU A 438 -15.42 -10.42 -1.61
C LEU A 438 -14.04 -11.08 -1.61
N ILE A 439 -13.03 -10.27 -1.89
CA ILE A 439 -11.62 -10.63 -1.89
C ILE A 439 -10.92 -9.71 -0.89
N VAL A 440 -10.05 -10.27 -0.04
CA VAL A 440 -9.29 -9.54 0.98
C VAL A 440 -7.79 -9.81 0.85
N GLY A 441 -6.98 -8.95 1.44
CA GLY A 441 -5.52 -9.10 1.49
C GLY A 441 -4.89 -8.64 2.80
N GLU A 442 -3.63 -9.01 3.02
CA GLU A 442 -2.87 -8.77 4.27
C GLU A 442 -2.92 -7.32 4.76
N THR A 443 -2.87 -6.37 3.81
CA THR A 443 -2.94 -4.92 3.99
C THR A 443 -4.31 -4.40 4.44
N ASN A 444 -5.22 -5.27 4.89
CA ASN A 444 -6.65 -5.05 5.11
C ASN A 444 -7.47 -4.70 3.85
N GLU A 445 -6.84 -4.64 2.68
CA GLU A 445 -7.50 -4.27 1.43
C GLU A 445 -8.67 -5.20 1.10
N ALA A 446 -9.87 -4.65 0.95
CA ALA A 446 -11.04 -5.38 0.46
C ALA A 446 -11.47 -4.90 -0.94
N ARG A 447 -11.91 -5.85 -1.77
CA ARG A 447 -12.58 -5.61 -3.07
C ARG A 447 -13.88 -6.41 -3.13
N VAL A 448 -15.00 -5.72 -3.36
CA VAL A 448 -16.33 -6.32 -3.51
C VAL A 448 -16.78 -6.21 -4.96
N TYR A 449 -17.38 -7.27 -5.48
CA TYR A 449 -18.06 -7.29 -6.78
C TYR A 449 -19.47 -7.83 -6.60
N GLU A 450 -20.41 -7.31 -7.38
CA GLU A 450 -21.77 -7.86 -7.48
C GLU A 450 -21.97 -8.47 -8.87
N ALA A 451 -22.45 -9.71 -8.94
CA ALA A 451 -22.82 -10.32 -10.21
C ALA A 451 -24.05 -9.62 -10.82
N ASP A 452 -23.99 -9.34 -12.12
CA ASP A 452 -25.14 -8.92 -12.92
C ASP A 452 -26.12 -10.10 -13.08
N PRO A 453 -27.35 -10.02 -12.53
CA PRO A 453 -28.34 -11.09 -12.63
C PRO A 453 -28.94 -11.24 -14.04
N THR A 454 -28.60 -10.35 -14.98
CA THR A 454 -29.01 -10.42 -16.40
C THR A 454 -27.93 -11.03 -17.31
N CYS A 455 -26.74 -11.32 -16.77
CA CYS A 455 -25.64 -11.96 -17.48
C CYS A 455 -26.04 -13.36 -18.01
N THR A 456 -25.87 -13.59 -19.32
CA THR A 456 -26.20 -14.86 -19.99
C THR A 456 -24.97 -15.60 -20.54
N ASP A 457 -23.79 -15.31 -20.00
CA ASP A 457 -22.54 -15.95 -20.44
C ASP A 457 -22.51 -17.45 -20.09
N SER A 458 -21.63 -18.18 -20.78
CA SER A 458 -21.31 -19.57 -20.46
C SER A 458 -20.07 -19.67 -19.58
N ILE A 459 -20.05 -20.59 -18.62
CA ILE A 459 -18.83 -21.02 -17.92
C ILE A 459 -17.76 -21.35 -18.97
N GLY A 460 -16.58 -20.74 -18.84
CA GLY A 460 -15.49 -20.85 -19.81
C GLY A 460 -15.52 -19.82 -20.94
N SER A 461 -16.39 -18.80 -20.89
CA SER A 461 -16.37 -17.63 -21.79
C SER A 461 -15.17 -16.71 -21.53
N VAL A 462 -13.97 -17.21 -21.80
CA VAL A 462 -12.68 -16.49 -21.59
C VAL A 462 -12.43 -15.34 -22.57
N SER A 463 -13.47 -14.85 -23.26
CA SER A 463 -13.35 -13.99 -24.45
C SER A 463 -12.86 -12.57 -24.16
N THR A 464 -13.17 -11.99 -22.99
CA THR A 464 -12.89 -10.58 -22.68
C THR A 464 -12.33 -10.32 -21.29
N LEU A 465 -12.61 -11.15 -20.29
CA LEU A 465 -12.26 -10.89 -18.87
C LEU A 465 -10.76 -10.97 -18.51
N MET A 466 -9.90 -11.06 -19.52
CA MET A 466 -8.50 -10.64 -19.41
C MET A 466 -8.42 -9.11 -19.30
N ALA A 467 -8.80 -8.59 -18.13
CA ALA A 467 -7.86 -7.75 -17.41
C ALA A 467 -6.76 -8.69 -16.88
N THR A 468 -5.79 -9.02 -17.76
CA THR A 468 -4.41 -9.13 -17.25
C THR A 468 -4.09 -7.80 -16.58
N CYS A 469 -3.26 -7.80 -15.54
CA CYS A 469 -2.71 -6.54 -15.04
C CYS A 469 -2.18 -5.78 -16.28
N ALA A 470 -2.52 -4.50 -16.45
CA ALA A 470 -1.77 -3.71 -17.42
C ALA A 470 -0.28 -3.85 -17.07
N LYS A 471 0.60 -3.70 -18.06
CA LYS A 471 2.01 -3.45 -17.75
C LYS A 471 2.00 -2.22 -16.84
N LYS A 472 2.23 -2.43 -15.55
CA LYS A 472 2.11 -1.42 -14.50
C LYS A 472 2.95 -0.23 -14.92
N GLU A 473 2.27 0.85 -15.34
CA GLU A 473 2.95 1.85 -16.14
C GLU A 473 3.99 2.53 -15.27
N ILE A 474 5.24 2.31 -15.66
CA ILE A 474 6.38 2.78 -14.90
C ILE A 474 6.43 4.28 -15.14
N SER A 475 5.97 5.07 -14.17
CA SER A 475 6.23 6.49 -14.20
C SER A 475 7.74 6.68 -14.29
N THR A 476 8.17 7.41 -15.30
CA THR A 476 9.57 7.80 -15.49
C THR A 476 9.95 8.94 -14.56
N SER A 477 8.98 9.60 -13.90
CA SER A 477 9.27 10.52 -12.79
C SER A 477 9.83 9.71 -11.61
N ALA A 478 11.15 9.69 -11.53
CA ALA A 478 11.87 9.23 -10.36
C ALA A 478 11.89 10.36 -9.31
N CYS A 479 12.75 10.24 -8.30
CA CYS A 479 13.18 11.44 -7.59
C CYS A 479 14.45 11.95 -8.27
N GLU A 480 14.41 13.14 -8.87
CA GLU A 480 15.58 13.75 -9.52
C GLU A 480 16.41 14.65 -8.55
N LYS A 481 15.90 14.93 -7.34
CA LYS A 481 16.60 15.75 -6.34
C LYS A 481 17.68 14.99 -5.59
N THR A 482 18.86 15.61 -5.47
CA THR A 482 19.94 15.11 -4.61
C THR A 482 19.66 15.41 -3.13
N GLN A 483 20.53 14.95 -2.22
CA GLN A 483 20.43 15.34 -0.80
C GLN A 483 20.67 16.83 -0.58
N GLU A 484 21.60 17.38 -1.37
CA GLU A 484 21.99 18.78 -1.38
C GLU A 484 20.82 19.68 -1.85
N ASP A 485 19.91 19.14 -2.66
CA ASP A 485 18.66 19.78 -3.11
C ASP A 485 17.43 19.42 -2.24
N GLY A 486 17.65 18.77 -1.08
CA GLY A 486 16.61 18.42 -0.10
C GLY A 486 15.85 17.10 -0.37
N GLY A 487 16.09 16.44 -1.50
CA GLY A 487 15.41 15.20 -1.90
C GLY A 487 13.92 15.37 -2.23
N CYS A 488 13.25 14.23 -2.39
CA CYS A 488 11.81 14.15 -2.66
C CYS A 488 11.10 13.58 -1.43
N PRO A 489 10.58 14.43 -0.53
CA PRO A 489 9.93 13.99 0.71
C PRO A 489 8.63 13.24 0.44
N TRP A 490 8.29 12.33 1.35
CA TRP A 490 7.13 11.43 1.28
C TRP A 490 7.12 10.50 0.06
N THR A 491 8.29 10.04 -0.40
CA THR A 491 8.41 9.13 -1.55
C THR A 491 9.41 7.99 -1.34
N ARG A 492 9.14 6.86 -2.00
CA ARG A 492 10.06 5.71 -2.14
C ARG A 492 9.89 5.02 -3.49
N CYS A 493 11.00 4.63 -4.13
CA CYS A 493 10.97 3.83 -5.36
C CYS A 493 10.23 2.50 -5.14
N ASP A 494 9.40 2.06 -6.10
CA ASP A 494 8.55 0.89 -5.90
C ASP A 494 9.36 -0.39 -5.73
N LYS A 495 9.37 -0.92 -4.49
CA LYS A 495 10.03 -2.17 -4.09
C LYS A 495 9.62 -3.37 -4.95
N SER A 496 8.40 -3.36 -5.53
CA SER A 496 7.92 -4.44 -6.42
C SER A 496 8.39 -4.31 -7.87
N LEU A 497 9.04 -3.21 -8.25
CA LEU A 497 9.50 -2.92 -9.62
C LEU A 497 10.98 -2.53 -9.71
N THR A 498 11.62 -2.20 -8.58
CA THR A 498 13.00 -1.69 -8.52
C THR A 498 13.87 -2.66 -7.72
N ASP A 499 15.02 -3.04 -8.29
CA ASP A 499 16.04 -3.81 -7.59
C ASP A 499 16.55 -3.00 -6.39
N HIS A 500 16.39 -3.54 -5.18
CA HIS A 500 16.64 -2.78 -3.95
C HIS A 500 17.27 -3.62 -2.84
N THR A 501 17.71 -2.97 -1.77
CA THR A 501 18.13 -3.63 -0.53
C THR A 501 17.75 -2.73 0.65
N LYS A 502 17.11 -3.31 1.67
CA LYS A 502 16.96 -2.66 2.98
C LYS A 502 18.27 -2.84 3.75
N ILE A 503 18.87 -1.74 4.21
CA ILE A 503 20.21 -1.74 4.81
C ILE A 503 20.16 -1.54 6.33
N CYS A 504 19.22 -0.74 6.82
CA CYS A 504 19.06 -0.39 8.23
C CYS A 504 17.59 -0.60 8.65
N THR A 505 17.37 -1.02 9.90
CA THR A 505 16.06 -1.37 10.47
C THR A 505 15.94 -0.92 11.94
N ASP A 506 14.72 -0.67 12.43
CA ASP A 506 14.49 -0.22 13.81
C ASP A 506 14.67 -1.33 14.88
N ASP A 507 14.76 -2.60 14.46
CA ASP A 507 14.72 -3.83 15.30
C ASP A 507 15.47 -3.74 16.64
N VAL A 508 16.67 -3.15 16.63
CA VAL A 508 17.48 -2.87 17.82
C VAL A 508 18.08 -1.46 17.71
N PRO A 509 17.49 -0.44 18.38
CA PRO A 509 17.98 0.93 18.34
C PRO A 509 19.42 1.08 18.82
N GLY A 510 20.21 1.91 18.13
CA GLY A 510 21.66 2.05 18.29
C GLY A 510 22.49 0.84 17.81
N THR A 511 21.91 -0.10 17.05
CA THR A 511 22.57 -1.36 16.61
C THR A 511 22.23 -1.77 15.17
N THR A 512 20.96 -1.68 14.76
CA THR A 512 20.49 -1.99 13.38
C THR A 512 20.05 -0.76 12.60
N ASP A 513 19.86 0.36 13.29
CA ASP A 513 19.54 1.66 12.74
C ASP A 513 20.77 2.33 12.10
N CYS A 514 20.53 3.35 11.27
CA CYS A 514 21.61 4.19 10.79
C CYS A 514 21.17 5.64 10.57
N SER A 515 22.15 6.54 10.45
CA SER A 515 21.91 7.93 10.04
C SER A 515 21.73 8.04 8.52
N GLU A 516 21.07 9.12 8.10
CA GLU A 516 20.91 9.54 6.71
C GLU A 516 22.26 9.52 5.94
N ALA A 517 23.32 10.04 6.57
CA ALA A 517 24.67 10.05 6.02
C ALA A 517 25.28 8.64 5.83
N GLN A 518 24.96 7.69 6.72
CA GLN A 518 25.32 6.29 6.52
C GLN A 518 24.51 5.68 5.37
N CYS A 519 23.21 5.98 5.27
CA CYS A 519 22.35 5.50 4.18
C CYS A 519 22.87 5.96 2.80
N LYS A 520 23.20 7.25 2.65
CA LYS A 520 23.89 7.79 1.47
C LYS A 520 25.19 7.04 1.20
N ALA A 521 26.03 6.84 2.21
CA ALA A 521 27.30 6.14 2.07
C ALA A 521 27.15 4.67 1.62
N TYR A 522 26.12 3.94 2.06
CA TYR A 522 25.83 2.59 1.56
C TYR A 522 25.47 2.59 0.08
N CYS A 523 24.69 3.58 -0.37
CA CYS A 523 24.36 3.73 -1.79
C CYS A 523 25.61 4.13 -2.62
N THR A 524 26.40 5.12 -2.17
CA THR A 524 27.67 5.51 -2.82
C THR A 524 28.66 4.35 -2.96
N ASN A 525 28.68 3.41 -2.01
CA ASN A 525 29.53 2.21 -2.06
C ASN A 525 28.88 1.00 -2.75
N ASN A 526 27.70 1.15 -3.38
CA ASN A 526 26.95 0.08 -4.05
C ASN A 526 26.66 -1.13 -3.14
N GLY A 527 26.30 -0.88 -1.88
CA GLY A 527 26.17 -1.87 -0.80
C GLY A 527 25.02 -2.87 -0.88
N PHE A 528 24.59 -3.27 -2.08
CA PHE A 528 23.53 -4.28 -2.26
C PHE A 528 23.95 -5.66 -1.75
N THR A 529 22.97 -6.40 -1.24
CA THR A 529 23.18 -7.76 -0.72
C THR A 529 22.26 -8.77 -1.41
N GLY A 530 22.41 -10.06 -1.07
CA GLY A 530 21.57 -11.13 -1.62
C GLY A 530 21.65 -11.22 -3.15
N SER A 531 20.49 -11.35 -3.80
CA SER A 531 20.36 -11.41 -5.28
C SER A 531 20.87 -10.16 -6.00
N ASN A 532 20.96 -9.02 -5.31
CA ASN A 532 21.19 -7.72 -5.91
C ASN A 532 22.67 -7.28 -5.78
N THR A 533 23.50 -8.13 -5.19
CA THR A 533 24.96 -7.95 -5.07
C THR A 533 25.59 -7.61 -6.42
N GLY A 534 26.33 -6.48 -6.48
CA GLY A 534 27.03 -6.02 -7.69
C GLY A 534 26.21 -5.15 -8.64
N LYS A 535 24.98 -4.74 -8.27
CA LYS A 535 24.23 -3.65 -8.93
C LYS A 535 24.84 -2.29 -8.58
N THR A 536 24.61 -1.29 -9.44
CA THR A 536 24.99 0.12 -9.18
C THR A 536 23.82 0.85 -8.54
N CYS A 537 24.08 1.62 -7.48
CA CYS A 537 23.05 2.39 -6.79
C CYS A 537 22.84 3.74 -7.50
N THR A 538 21.58 4.09 -7.74
CA THR A 538 21.22 5.41 -8.29
C THR A 538 20.28 6.19 -7.40
N HIS A 539 19.51 5.53 -6.53
CA HIS A 539 18.64 6.19 -5.57
C HIS A 539 18.75 5.53 -4.20
N TRP A 540 18.48 6.30 -3.16
CA TRP A 540 18.33 5.81 -1.79
C TRP A 540 17.16 6.52 -1.13
N ALA A 541 16.52 5.86 -0.17
CA ALA A 541 15.43 6.43 0.60
C ALA A 541 15.68 6.21 2.09
N TYR A 542 15.44 7.25 2.88
CA TYR A 542 15.73 7.27 4.31
C TYR A 542 14.52 7.73 5.12
N ASP A 543 14.31 7.05 6.25
CA ASP A 543 13.28 7.38 7.24
C ASP A 543 13.90 8.15 8.42
N VAL A 544 13.39 9.35 8.67
CA VAL A 544 13.90 10.23 9.72
C VAL A 544 13.35 9.86 11.11
N ALA A 545 12.20 9.18 11.20
CA ALA A 545 11.57 8.75 12.44
C ALA A 545 12.09 7.37 12.89
N GLU A 546 12.00 6.36 12.02
CA GLU A 546 12.33 4.95 12.30
C GLU A 546 13.81 4.60 11.99
N LYS A 547 14.57 5.52 11.39
CA LYS A 547 16.02 5.37 11.07
C LYS A 547 16.33 4.25 10.06
N GLU A 548 15.34 3.90 9.26
CA GLU A 548 15.44 2.88 8.24
C GLU A 548 16.06 3.41 6.95
N CYS A 549 16.69 2.50 6.19
CA CYS A 549 17.39 2.84 4.96
C CYS A 549 17.11 1.81 3.85
N TYR A 550 16.77 2.31 2.67
CA TYR A 550 16.70 1.53 1.43
C TYR A 550 17.64 2.11 0.37
N ILE A 551 18.29 1.23 -0.39
CA ILE A 551 19.08 1.58 -1.58
C ILE A 551 18.52 0.90 -2.82
N PHE A 552 18.59 1.56 -3.98
CA PHE A 552 17.90 1.17 -5.22
C PHE A 552 18.81 1.30 -6.46
N ALA A 553 18.71 0.32 -7.36
CA ALA A 553 19.35 0.33 -8.67
C ALA A 553 18.32 0.72 -9.74
N GLY A 554 18.31 2.00 -10.11
CA GLY A 554 17.16 2.64 -10.78
C GLY A 554 16.13 3.15 -9.77
N CYS A 555 15.03 3.72 -10.28
CA CYS A 555 13.84 4.05 -9.50
C CYS A 555 12.63 3.90 -10.42
N ASN A 556 12.08 2.69 -10.50
CA ASN A 556 10.92 2.42 -11.32
C ASN A 556 9.67 2.79 -10.51
N ASN A 557 8.86 3.73 -11.01
CA ASN A 557 7.62 4.17 -10.37
C ASN A 557 7.84 4.66 -8.93
N ALA A 558 8.31 5.90 -8.75
CA ALA A 558 8.39 6.53 -7.43
C ALA A 558 6.97 6.59 -6.81
N LYS A 559 6.76 5.89 -5.70
CA LYS A 559 5.49 5.87 -4.95
C LYS A 559 5.52 6.91 -3.85
N PHE A 560 4.33 7.34 -3.43
CA PHE A 560 4.14 7.93 -2.11
C PHE A 560 4.52 6.92 -1.02
N ASP A 561 5.25 7.38 -0.01
CA ASP A 561 5.67 6.59 1.14
C ASP A 561 5.89 7.57 2.31
N ALA A 562 4.97 7.58 3.28
CA ALA A 562 4.78 8.72 4.21
C ALA A 562 6.01 9.02 5.09
N ASP A 563 6.81 7.99 5.36
CA ASP A 563 7.86 8.02 6.36
C ASP A 563 9.26 8.25 5.72
N TYR A 564 9.34 8.13 4.38
CA TYR A 564 10.59 8.17 3.62
C TYR A 564 10.77 9.46 2.80
N THR A 565 12.01 9.94 2.76
CA THR A 565 12.49 10.86 1.71
C THR A 565 13.37 10.07 0.75
N THR A 566 13.11 10.14 -0.56
CA THR A 566 14.00 9.59 -1.59
C THR A 566 14.98 10.65 -2.08
N TYR A 567 16.17 10.22 -2.48
CA TYR A 567 17.21 11.04 -3.07
C TYR A 567 17.86 10.29 -4.23
N ILE A 568 18.26 11.01 -5.27
CA ILE A 568 19.16 10.49 -6.30
C ILE A 568 20.62 10.59 -5.83
N THR A 569 21.50 9.69 -6.29
CA THR A 569 22.95 9.77 -6.01
C THR A 569 23.65 10.86 -6.79
N GLN A 570 23.18 11.08 -8.03
CA GLN A 570 23.63 12.11 -8.94
C GLN A 570 22.49 12.42 -9.90
N ASP A 571 22.11 13.69 -9.97
CA ASP A 571 21.19 14.23 -10.97
C ASP A 571 21.67 13.88 -12.40
N PRO A 572 20.89 13.12 -13.21
CA PRO A 572 21.29 12.65 -14.54
C PRO A 572 21.22 13.73 -15.62
N THR A 573 20.51 14.84 -15.40
CA THR A 573 20.25 15.89 -16.40
C THR A 573 20.31 17.26 -15.76
N CYS A 574 21.29 18.08 -16.13
CA CYS A 574 21.39 19.43 -15.58
C CYS A 574 20.21 20.31 -16.00
N GLU A 575 19.24 20.47 -15.10
CA GLU A 575 18.00 21.22 -15.33
C GLU A 575 18.00 22.60 -14.65
N ARG A 576 19.20 23.05 -14.23
CA ARG A 576 19.40 24.31 -13.51
C ARG A 576 19.39 25.53 -14.43
N THR A 577 18.45 26.45 -14.18
CA THR A 577 18.43 27.79 -14.79
C THR A 577 19.48 28.71 -14.13
N LEU A 578 19.90 29.77 -14.81
CA LEU A 578 20.82 30.78 -14.27
C LEU A 578 20.17 31.66 -13.19
N GLU A 579 18.86 31.86 -13.29
CA GLU A 579 18.05 32.69 -12.39
C GLU A 579 17.86 32.02 -11.02
N ASP A 580 17.59 30.72 -11.01
CA ASP A 580 17.40 29.95 -9.78
C ASP A 580 18.75 29.45 -9.22
N TYR A 581 19.72 29.13 -10.10
CA TYR A 581 21.04 28.62 -9.74
C TYR A 581 22.16 29.44 -10.40
N PRO A 582 22.69 30.49 -9.73
CA PRO A 582 23.73 31.37 -10.28
C PRO A 582 25.07 30.72 -10.65
N LEU A 583 25.28 29.45 -10.27
CA LEU A 583 26.45 28.63 -10.62
C LEU A 583 26.10 27.49 -11.61
N GLY A 584 24.81 27.29 -11.93
CA GLY A 584 24.33 26.19 -12.75
C GLY A 584 24.70 24.83 -12.17
N CYS A 585 25.07 23.90 -13.03
CA CYS A 585 25.69 22.63 -12.67
C CYS A 585 27.21 22.75 -12.86
N GLU A 586 27.92 23.09 -11.79
CA GLU A 586 29.39 23.22 -11.78
C GLU A 586 30.08 21.91 -12.15
N THR A 587 31.21 22.01 -12.86
CA THR A 587 32.07 20.89 -13.30
C THR A 587 31.37 19.86 -14.21
N ARG A 588 30.38 20.27 -15.01
CA ARG A 588 29.63 19.39 -15.93
C ARG A 588 29.45 19.98 -17.33
N ARG A 589 29.42 19.12 -18.35
CA ARG A 589 29.14 19.47 -19.76
C ARG A 589 28.52 18.33 -20.57
N CYS A 590 27.60 18.66 -21.48
CA CYS A 590 27.01 17.74 -22.46
C CYS A 590 28.06 17.13 -23.41
N ASP A 591 27.89 15.86 -23.82
CA ASP A 591 28.81 15.19 -24.73
C ASP A 591 28.76 15.79 -26.14
N LYS A 592 29.86 16.45 -26.53
CA LYS A 592 30.03 17.09 -27.84
C LYS A 592 30.10 16.11 -29.02
N THR A 593 30.21 14.81 -28.77
CA THR A 593 30.16 13.77 -29.81
C THR A 593 28.75 13.24 -30.06
N MET A 594 27.82 13.47 -29.12
CA MET A 594 26.43 13.01 -29.19
C MET A 594 25.42 14.16 -29.32
N SER A 595 25.70 15.32 -28.74
CA SER A 595 24.83 16.49 -28.72
C SER A 595 25.06 17.39 -29.94
N THR A 596 24.01 17.78 -30.66
CA THR A 596 24.06 18.89 -31.63
C THR A 596 24.48 20.15 -30.88
N HIS A 597 25.60 20.77 -31.29
CA HIS A 597 26.18 21.87 -30.54
C HIS A 597 26.94 22.88 -31.41
N ASN A 598 27.08 24.10 -30.90
CA ASN A 598 27.79 25.21 -31.53
C ASN A 598 28.68 25.89 -30.48
N LYS A 599 29.94 26.19 -30.82
CA LYS A 599 30.84 26.98 -29.94
C LYS A 599 30.82 28.44 -30.37
N ILE A 600 30.33 29.32 -29.50
CA ILE A 600 29.88 30.68 -29.86
C ILE A 600 30.70 31.80 -29.18
N CYS A 601 31.48 31.48 -28.13
CA CYS A 601 32.49 32.37 -27.56
C CYS A 601 33.81 31.63 -27.35
N VAL A 602 34.93 32.30 -27.66
CA VAL A 602 36.30 31.78 -27.56
C VAL A 602 37.28 32.90 -27.19
N LYS A 603 38.25 32.65 -26.30
CA LYS A 603 39.19 33.68 -25.81
C LYS A 603 40.42 33.84 -26.71
N THR A 604 40.20 34.01 -28.01
CA THR A 604 41.26 34.32 -28.99
C THR A 604 41.64 35.80 -28.99
N THR A 605 40.69 36.72 -28.74
CA THR A 605 40.94 38.15 -28.47
C THR A 605 40.02 38.64 -27.33
N PRO A 606 40.56 38.95 -26.13
CA PRO A 606 39.77 39.45 -25.00
C PRO A 606 39.06 40.78 -25.29
N GLY A 607 37.78 40.87 -24.96
CA GLY A 607 36.88 41.98 -25.29
C GLY A 607 36.45 42.01 -26.76
N THR A 608 36.52 40.88 -27.48
CA THR A 608 36.17 40.83 -28.91
C THR A 608 35.60 39.48 -29.36
N THR A 609 36.05 38.36 -28.79
CA THR A 609 35.59 37.01 -29.16
C THR A 609 35.13 36.15 -27.97
N ASP A 610 35.51 36.53 -26.75
CA ASP A 610 34.94 36.03 -25.51
C ASP A 610 33.55 36.64 -25.25
N CYS A 611 32.83 36.12 -24.26
CA CYS A 611 31.61 36.74 -23.77
C CYS A 611 31.41 36.43 -22.27
N THR A 612 30.47 37.14 -21.64
CA THR A 612 30.02 36.84 -20.27
C THR A 612 28.97 35.73 -20.25
N LEU A 613 28.72 35.17 -19.06
CA LEU A 613 27.66 34.16 -18.84
C LEU A 613 26.27 34.66 -19.28
N ALA A 614 25.93 35.92 -18.99
CA ALA A 614 24.67 36.53 -19.44
C ALA A 614 24.58 36.67 -20.97
N GLU A 615 25.69 37.00 -21.64
CA GLU A 615 25.74 37.01 -23.10
C GLU A 615 25.72 35.59 -23.70
N CYS A 616 26.27 34.59 -23.01
CA CYS A 616 26.16 33.19 -23.40
C CYS A 616 24.69 32.72 -23.36
N LYS A 617 23.95 33.03 -22.28
CA LYS A 617 22.49 32.81 -22.21
C LYS A 617 21.75 33.53 -23.34
N ALA A 618 22.00 34.83 -23.52
CA ALA A 618 21.33 35.63 -24.55
C ALA A 618 21.59 35.11 -25.98
N LYS A 619 22.80 34.60 -26.27
CA LYS A 619 23.13 33.98 -27.56
C LYS A 619 22.48 32.61 -27.74
N CYS A 620 22.19 31.87 -26.68
CA CYS A 620 21.36 30.66 -26.71
C CYS A 620 19.89 31.02 -27.02
N GLN A 621 19.32 32.00 -26.31
CA GLN A 621 17.95 32.48 -26.54
C GLN A 621 17.72 33.02 -27.96
N ALA A 622 18.75 33.58 -28.59
CA ALA A 622 18.71 34.12 -29.95
C ALA A 622 19.28 33.16 -31.02
N HIS A 623 19.50 31.88 -30.71
CA HIS A 623 20.10 30.95 -31.65
C HIS A 623 19.13 30.48 -32.74
N THR A 624 19.63 30.30 -33.97
CA THR A 624 18.80 30.04 -35.16
C THR A 624 19.16 28.78 -35.94
N ASP A 625 20.34 28.19 -35.69
CA ASP A 625 20.78 26.99 -36.42
C ASP A 625 20.07 25.73 -35.90
N PHE A 626 19.72 25.75 -34.62
CA PHE A 626 18.86 24.82 -33.90
C PHE A 626 18.20 25.54 -32.71
N THR A 627 17.12 24.98 -32.16
CA THR A 627 16.50 25.47 -30.91
C THR A 627 17.44 25.16 -29.75
N CYS A 628 18.16 26.17 -29.23
CA CYS A 628 19.07 25.97 -28.11
C CYS A 628 18.28 25.77 -26.80
N THR A 629 18.41 24.62 -26.12
CA THR A 629 17.83 24.40 -24.79
C THR A 629 18.84 24.60 -23.67
N THR A 630 20.11 24.28 -23.94
CA THR A 630 21.16 24.11 -22.93
C THR A 630 22.42 24.83 -23.38
N TYR A 631 23.15 25.44 -22.45
CA TYR A 631 24.40 26.12 -22.70
C TYR A 631 25.41 25.83 -21.59
N ALA A 632 26.69 25.71 -21.95
CA ALA A 632 27.77 25.49 -21.00
C ALA A 632 28.80 26.61 -21.12
N TYR A 633 29.20 27.16 -19.97
CA TYR A 633 30.06 28.32 -19.86
C TYR A 633 31.30 28.03 -19.01
N ASP A 634 32.45 28.47 -19.49
CA ASP A 634 33.72 28.44 -18.77
C ASP A 634 34.02 29.82 -18.21
N VAL A 635 34.22 29.93 -16.88
CA VAL A 635 34.45 31.21 -16.20
C VAL A 635 35.88 31.72 -16.39
N ALA A 636 36.86 30.82 -16.50
CA ALA A 636 38.28 31.15 -16.62
C ALA A 636 38.67 31.47 -18.07
N GLU A 637 38.21 30.67 -19.02
CA GLU A 637 38.42 30.85 -20.45
C GLU A 637 37.31 31.67 -21.15
N ARG A 638 36.20 32.00 -20.48
CA ARG A 638 35.09 32.81 -21.06
C ARG A 638 34.53 32.23 -22.36
N GLU A 639 34.51 30.91 -22.43
CA GLU A 639 34.03 30.18 -23.59
C GLU A 639 32.57 29.76 -23.40
N CYS A 640 31.84 29.68 -24.51
CA CYS A 640 30.40 29.40 -24.51
C CYS A 640 30.10 28.32 -25.55
N TYR A 641 29.52 27.22 -25.10
CA TYR A 641 28.91 26.19 -25.93
C TYR A 641 27.38 26.27 -25.84
N LEU A 642 26.72 26.16 -26.98
CA LEU A 642 25.27 26.05 -27.14
C LEU A 642 24.91 24.62 -27.56
N PHE A 643 23.80 24.08 -27.08
CA PHE A 643 23.34 22.71 -27.37
C PHE A 643 21.84 22.70 -27.71
N GLU A 644 21.46 21.90 -28.71
CA GLU A 644 20.05 21.69 -29.10
C GLU A 644 19.30 20.88 -28.04
N THR A 645 19.96 19.86 -27.52
CA THR A 645 19.60 19.09 -26.33
C THR A 645 20.90 18.62 -25.67
N CYS A 646 20.88 18.42 -24.35
CA CYS A 646 22.03 17.86 -23.63
C CYS A 646 21.97 16.33 -23.69
N VAL A 647 22.96 15.68 -24.31
CA VAL A 647 23.07 14.21 -24.38
C VAL A 647 24.34 13.76 -23.66
N ASN A 648 24.22 12.70 -22.85
CA ASN A 648 25.34 12.06 -22.13
C ASN A 648 26.18 13.09 -21.34
N GLU A 649 25.55 13.85 -20.45
CA GLU A 649 26.23 14.87 -19.66
C GLU A 649 27.28 14.24 -18.72
N GLY A 650 28.51 14.78 -18.74
CA GLY A 650 29.63 14.24 -18.00
C GLY A 650 30.40 15.30 -17.21
N TYR A 651 31.29 14.82 -16.34
CA TYR A 651 32.20 15.69 -15.57
C TYR A 651 33.19 16.41 -16.49
N ASP A 652 33.29 17.73 -16.33
CA ASP A 652 34.11 18.63 -17.15
C ASP A 652 34.55 19.83 -16.29
N ALA A 653 35.75 19.74 -15.73
CA ALA A 653 36.19 20.57 -14.59
C ALA A 653 36.16 22.10 -14.83
N ASP A 654 36.25 22.53 -16.08
CA ASP A 654 36.36 23.94 -16.47
C ASP A 654 35.00 24.59 -16.80
N TYR A 655 33.94 23.77 -16.95
CA TYR A 655 32.63 24.20 -17.45
C TYR A 655 31.54 24.08 -16.39
N SER A 656 30.59 25.02 -16.42
CA SER A 656 29.30 24.91 -15.73
C SER A 656 28.18 24.87 -16.77
N THR A 657 27.25 23.92 -16.64
CA THR A 657 26.11 23.76 -17.57
C THR A 657 24.84 24.38 -17.00
N TYR A 658 23.98 24.90 -17.89
CA TYR A 658 22.75 25.60 -17.59
C TYR A 658 21.70 25.29 -18.67
N VAL A 659 20.42 25.27 -18.29
CA VAL A 659 19.30 25.32 -19.26
C VAL A 659 18.76 26.73 -19.42
N LEU A 660 18.17 27.04 -20.58
CA LEU A 660 17.40 28.28 -20.80
C LEU A 660 16.12 28.30 -19.98
N GLN A 661 15.49 27.13 -19.90
CA GLN A 661 14.23 26.85 -19.27
C GLN A 661 14.34 25.43 -18.71
N ASP A 662 14.11 25.28 -17.42
CA ASP A 662 13.93 24.00 -16.73
C ASP A 662 12.93 23.14 -17.53
N PRO A 663 13.22 21.91 -17.98
CA PRO A 663 12.27 21.11 -18.74
C PRO A 663 11.14 20.55 -17.86
N THR A 664 11.28 20.57 -16.53
CA THR A 664 10.21 20.25 -15.57
C THR A 664 9.68 21.53 -14.91
N CYS A 665 8.54 21.43 -14.22
CA CYS A 665 8.11 22.41 -13.24
C CYS A 665 8.14 21.79 -11.86
N ASP A 666 9.17 22.14 -11.09
CA ASP A 666 9.37 21.61 -9.75
C ASP A 666 8.75 22.51 -8.65
N LYS A 667 8.33 23.72 -9.03
CA LYS A 667 7.92 24.79 -8.10
C LYS A 667 6.48 24.66 -7.65
N ASN A 668 6.28 24.65 -6.34
CA ASN A 668 4.95 24.69 -5.72
C ASN A 668 4.40 26.13 -5.69
N LYS A 669 3.19 26.30 -5.16
CA LYS A 669 2.51 27.60 -5.08
C LYS A 669 3.22 28.63 -4.20
N THR A 670 3.87 28.20 -3.11
CA THR A 670 4.61 29.11 -2.22
C THR A 670 5.91 29.60 -2.84
N GLU A 671 6.46 28.83 -3.79
CA GLU A 671 7.62 29.17 -4.63
C GLU A 671 7.23 29.99 -5.88
N GLY A 672 5.93 30.25 -6.08
CA GLY A 672 5.39 31.08 -7.15
C GLY A 672 4.99 30.32 -8.43
N GLY A 673 5.32 29.03 -8.53
CA GLY A 673 5.08 28.19 -9.71
C GLY A 673 5.94 28.55 -10.93
N CYS A 674 5.64 27.90 -12.05
CA CYS A 674 6.33 28.06 -13.33
C CYS A 674 5.43 28.82 -14.31
N VAL A 675 5.68 30.12 -14.42
CA VAL A 675 4.88 31.05 -15.23
C VAL A 675 5.03 30.79 -16.73
N GLN A 676 3.93 30.95 -17.46
CA GLN A 676 3.82 30.70 -18.91
C GLN A 676 4.10 29.24 -19.30
N ARG A 677 3.56 28.27 -18.54
CA ARG A 677 3.76 26.83 -18.77
C ARG A 677 2.54 25.97 -18.46
N ARG A 678 2.47 24.81 -19.11
CA ARG A 678 1.48 23.76 -18.86
C ARG A 678 1.98 22.38 -19.32
N CYS A 679 1.54 21.32 -18.64
CA CYS A 679 1.73 19.93 -19.09
C CYS A 679 0.92 19.65 -20.37
N ASN A 680 1.44 18.85 -21.30
CA ASN A 680 0.75 18.59 -22.56
C ASN A 680 -0.42 17.59 -22.38
N LYS A 681 -1.62 18.15 -22.23
CA LYS A 681 -2.90 17.42 -22.13
C LYS A 681 -3.11 16.32 -23.18
N ASP A 682 -2.60 16.50 -24.40
CA ASP A 682 -2.83 15.56 -25.51
C ASP A 682 -1.88 14.35 -25.45
N LEU A 683 -0.78 14.46 -24.70
CA LEU A 683 0.09 13.35 -24.29
C LEU A 683 -0.39 12.67 -22.99
N MET A 684 -1.37 13.26 -22.29
CA MET A 684 -1.87 12.82 -20.99
C MET A 684 -3.39 12.48 -21.00
N PRO A 685 -3.93 11.76 -22.01
CA PRO A 685 -5.39 11.69 -22.24
C PRO A 685 -6.20 10.97 -21.15
N THR A 686 -5.57 10.19 -20.27
CA THR A 686 -6.20 9.51 -19.12
C THR A 686 -5.85 10.13 -17.76
N THR A 687 -4.89 11.06 -17.73
CA THR A 687 -4.23 11.57 -16.51
C THR A 687 -4.28 13.10 -16.40
N HIS A 688 -5.17 13.76 -17.17
CA HIS A 688 -5.49 15.19 -17.01
C HIS A 688 -7.00 15.43 -16.94
N GLU A 689 -7.41 16.58 -16.38
CA GLU A 689 -8.80 17.04 -16.37
C GLU A 689 -8.86 18.57 -16.35
N LYS A 690 -9.76 19.18 -17.12
CA LYS A 690 -10.08 20.61 -17.01
C LYS A 690 -11.27 20.77 -16.06
N VAL A 691 -11.05 21.39 -14.89
CA VAL A 691 -12.04 21.44 -13.80
C VAL A 691 -12.67 22.82 -13.58
N CYS A 692 -12.14 23.86 -14.23
CA CYS A 692 -12.74 25.20 -14.27
C CYS A 692 -12.58 25.76 -15.70
N VAL A 693 -13.61 26.47 -16.19
CA VAL A 693 -13.69 26.99 -17.57
C VAL A 693 -14.27 28.39 -17.65
N ASP A 694 -13.96 29.12 -18.71
CA ASP A 694 -14.37 30.50 -18.98
C ASP A 694 -15.87 30.68 -19.29
N ASP A 695 -16.53 29.65 -19.87
CA ASP A 695 -17.96 29.56 -20.27
C ASP A 695 -18.93 30.45 -19.46
N SER A 696 -18.80 30.45 -18.13
CA SER A 696 -19.56 31.33 -17.26
C SER A 696 -18.87 31.61 -15.92
N PRO A 697 -19.21 32.72 -15.22
CA PRO A 697 -18.71 33.01 -13.87
C PRO A 697 -19.06 31.97 -12.78
N ALA A 698 -19.90 30.97 -13.09
CA ALA A 698 -20.23 29.85 -12.21
C ALA A 698 -19.37 28.59 -12.49
N GLN A 699 -18.62 28.57 -13.60
CA GLN A 699 -17.70 27.50 -14.00
C GLN A 699 -16.23 27.91 -13.83
N GLN A 700 -15.94 29.21 -13.77
CA GLN A 700 -14.66 29.75 -13.32
C GLN A 700 -14.39 29.39 -11.84
N CYS A 701 -13.11 29.30 -11.46
CA CYS A 701 -12.72 29.17 -10.05
C CYS A 701 -11.51 30.03 -9.71
N THR A 702 -11.26 30.26 -8.42
CA THR A 702 -10.04 30.96 -7.98
C THR A 702 -8.83 30.03 -7.96
N MET A 703 -7.62 30.58 -7.99
CA MET A 703 -6.35 29.83 -7.89
C MET A 703 -6.31 28.87 -6.68
N ALA A 704 -6.82 29.29 -5.53
CA ALA A 704 -6.93 28.45 -4.33
C ALA A 704 -7.96 27.32 -4.47
N GLN A 705 -9.04 27.52 -5.23
CA GLN A 705 -9.98 26.45 -5.56
C GLN A 705 -9.41 25.49 -6.61
N CYS A 706 -8.59 25.95 -7.54
CA CYS A 706 -7.88 25.08 -8.49
C CYS A 706 -6.92 24.14 -7.75
N GLU A 707 -6.09 24.70 -6.88
CA GLU A 707 -5.22 24.00 -5.93
C GLU A 707 -5.98 22.99 -5.05
N TYR A 708 -7.10 23.39 -4.42
CA TYR A 708 -7.93 22.51 -3.61
C TYR A 708 -8.62 21.39 -4.43
N LYS A 709 -8.98 21.67 -5.69
CA LYS A 709 -9.49 20.65 -6.63
C LYS A 709 -8.41 19.65 -7.00
N CYS A 710 -7.14 20.05 -7.15
CA CYS A 710 -6.02 19.11 -7.24
C CYS A 710 -5.96 18.23 -5.99
N ALA A 711 -5.99 18.83 -4.79
CA ALA A 711 -5.89 18.08 -3.54
C ALA A 711 -6.99 17.00 -3.38
N ASN A 712 -8.17 17.22 -3.94
CA ASN A 712 -9.29 16.29 -3.89
C ASN A 712 -9.41 15.39 -5.15
N LYS A 713 -8.58 15.58 -6.18
CA LYS A 713 -8.66 14.81 -7.43
C LYS A 713 -7.87 13.50 -7.34
N THR A 714 -8.55 12.41 -7.70
CA THR A 714 -7.94 11.13 -8.06
C THR A 714 -8.37 10.79 -9.49
N PHE A 715 -7.43 10.34 -10.33
CA PHE A 715 -7.72 9.88 -11.69
C PHE A 715 -8.06 8.39 -11.67
N THR A 716 -9.34 8.06 -11.86
CA THR A 716 -9.86 6.68 -11.79
C THR A 716 -9.63 5.86 -13.06
N ASN A 717 -8.93 6.42 -14.05
CA ASN A 717 -8.77 5.85 -15.39
C ASN A 717 -7.41 5.16 -15.59
N ILE A 718 -6.64 4.96 -14.51
CA ILE A 718 -5.40 4.17 -14.49
C ILE A 718 -5.37 3.25 -13.25
N ASP A 719 -4.54 2.19 -13.29
CA ASP A 719 -4.61 1.04 -12.38
C ASP A 719 -3.95 1.26 -10.99
N SER A 720 -3.87 2.51 -10.52
CA SER A 720 -3.30 2.89 -9.21
C SER A 720 -3.98 4.14 -8.64
N GLU A 721 -3.78 4.44 -7.37
CA GLU A 721 -4.29 5.68 -6.75
C GLU A 721 -3.55 6.92 -7.30
N ALA A 722 -4.07 7.43 -8.40
CA ALA A 722 -3.47 8.51 -9.17
C ALA A 722 -3.97 9.87 -8.67
N TYR A 723 -3.45 10.32 -7.53
CA TYR A 723 -3.77 11.65 -6.99
C TYR A 723 -3.20 12.76 -7.87
N CYS A 724 -3.89 13.89 -8.02
CA CYS A 724 -3.32 15.03 -8.75
C CYS A 724 -2.01 15.51 -8.09
N THR A 725 -0.98 15.71 -8.92
CA THR A 725 0.38 16.11 -8.50
C THR A 725 0.80 17.46 -9.09
N HIS A 726 0.18 17.87 -10.20
CA HIS A 726 0.41 19.17 -10.82
C HIS A 726 -0.91 19.80 -11.22
N TRP A 727 -0.99 21.12 -11.14
CA TRP A 727 -2.15 21.89 -11.58
C TRP A 727 -1.70 23.16 -12.29
N ALA A 728 -2.38 23.51 -13.37
CA ALA A 728 -2.14 24.73 -14.13
C ALA A 728 -3.35 25.66 -14.03
N TYR A 729 -3.10 26.93 -13.71
CA TYR A 729 -4.12 27.94 -13.51
C TYR A 729 -3.90 29.16 -14.42
N ASP A 730 -4.99 29.63 -15.01
CA ASP A 730 -5.06 30.86 -15.80
C ASP A 730 -5.58 32.00 -14.90
N VAL A 731 -4.85 33.12 -14.84
CA VAL A 731 -5.19 34.26 -13.97
C VAL A 731 -6.23 35.20 -14.59
N VAL A 732 -6.35 35.21 -15.93
CA VAL A 732 -7.25 36.07 -16.71
C VAL A 732 -8.63 35.40 -16.84
N ASP A 733 -8.67 34.22 -17.46
CA ASP A 733 -9.91 33.52 -17.79
C ASP A 733 -10.35 32.54 -16.68
N LYS A 734 -9.52 32.39 -15.63
CA LYS A 734 -9.82 31.64 -14.39
C LYS A 734 -10.11 30.16 -14.60
N GLU A 735 -9.42 29.61 -15.59
CA GLU A 735 -9.45 28.22 -15.96
C GLU A 735 -8.48 27.38 -15.12
N CYS A 736 -8.74 26.09 -15.01
CA CYS A 736 -7.95 25.18 -14.19
C CYS A 736 -7.80 23.81 -14.86
N TYR A 737 -6.56 23.36 -15.04
CA TYR A 737 -6.20 22.00 -15.41
C TYR A 737 -5.54 21.28 -14.24
N LEU A 738 -5.88 20.00 -14.06
CA LEU A 738 -5.29 19.07 -13.10
C LEU A 738 -4.56 17.96 -13.84
N PHE A 739 -3.44 17.47 -13.29
CA PHE A 739 -2.62 16.41 -13.90
C PHE A 739 -2.08 15.42 -12.85
N TYR A 740 -1.95 14.16 -13.24
CA TYR A 740 -1.13 13.14 -12.54
C TYR A 740 0.16 12.90 -13.33
N GLY A 741 1.30 13.18 -12.69
CA GLY A 741 2.56 13.43 -13.38
C GLY A 741 2.50 14.76 -14.16
N CYS A 742 3.53 15.02 -14.96
CA CYS A 742 3.54 16.04 -16.00
C CYS A 742 4.27 15.43 -17.21
N THR A 743 3.84 15.71 -18.44
CA THR A 743 4.43 15.09 -19.64
C THR A 743 4.44 16.08 -20.79
N GLY A 744 5.61 16.22 -21.44
CA GLY A 744 5.80 17.15 -22.55
C GLY A 744 5.49 18.60 -22.17
N GLU A 745 5.94 19.03 -20.99
CA GLU A 745 5.74 20.40 -20.52
C GLU A 745 6.28 21.43 -21.52
N ALA A 746 5.46 22.44 -21.82
CA ALA A 746 5.74 23.42 -22.85
C ALA A 746 5.47 24.84 -22.36
N TYR A 747 5.96 25.83 -23.13
CA TYR A 747 5.52 27.21 -23.00
C TYR A 747 4.03 27.32 -23.37
N ASP A 748 3.28 28.04 -22.56
CA ASP A 748 1.82 28.19 -22.65
C ASP A 748 1.47 29.56 -22.05
N ASP A 749 1.23 30.60 -22.86
CA ASP A 749 1.26 32.00 -22.40
C ASP A 749 0.17 32.38 -21.40
N ASP A 750 -0.94 31.65 -21.37
CA ASP A 750 -2.10 31.92 -20.51
C ASP A 750 -1.96 31.28 -19.10
N TYR A 751 -1.15 30.23 -18.95
CA TYR A 751 -1.13 29.37 -17.76
C TYR A 751 0.14 29.52 -16.90
N THR A 752 -0.03 29.39 -15.58
CA THR A 752 1.07 29.10 -14.65
C THR A 752 0.88 27.68 -14.12
N LEU A 753 1.93 26.86 -14.21
CA LEU A 753 1.96 25.49 -13.71
C LEU A 753 2.53 25.45 -12.28
N TYR A 754 2.01 24.54 -11.46
CA TYR A 754 2.43 24.34 -10.07
C TYR A 754 2.53 22.84 -9.76
N THR A 755 3.52 22.46 -8.96
CA THR A 755 3.48 21.17 -8.24
C THR A 755 2.49 21.25 -7.07
N GLN A 756 2.09 20.07 -6.57
CA GLN A 756 1.42 19.91 -5.28
C GLN A 756 1.89 18.62 -4.61
N SER A 757 2.57 18.77 -3.47
CA SER A 757 3.00 17.64 -2.65
C SER A 757 1.84 17.00 -1.87
N TYR A 758 2.03 15.77 -1.40
CA TYR A 758 1.06 15.11 -0.52
C TYR A 758 0.85 15.87 0.81
N GLY A 759 1.90 16.52 1.33
CA GLY A 759 1.84 17.35 2.53
C GLY A 759 0.90 18.55 2.35
N GLU A 760 1.08 19.31 1.27
CA GLU A 760 0.19 20.42 0.90
C GLU A 760 -1.24 19.93 0.65
N ARG A 761 -1.41 18.86 -0.14
CA ARG A 761 -2.71 18.21 -0.37
C ARG A 761 -3.44 17.90 0.93
N THR A 762 -2.73 17.29 1.89
CA THR A 762 -3.31 16.89 3.18
C THR A 762 -3.69 18.10 4.03
N ALA A 763 -2.84 19.14 4.04
CA ALA A 763 -3.14 20.41 4.71
C ALA A 763 -4.34 21.14 4.09
N LEU A 764 -4.47 21.11 2.76
CA LEU A 764 -5.60 21.71 2.02
C LEU A 764 -6.92 20.98 2.28
N ILE A 765 -6.92 19.64 2.28
CA ILE A 765 -8.09 18.84 2.66
C ILE A 765 -8.51 19.13 4.10
N ALA A 766 -7.55 19.24 5.02
CA ALA A 766 -7.82 19.57 6.43
C ALA A 766 -8.32 21.02 6.64
N ALA A 767 -7.91 21.96 5.79
CA ALA A 767 -8.41 23.34 5.79
C ALA A 767 -9.83 23.49 5.21
N GLY A 768 -10.24 22.58 4.31
CA GLY A 768 -11.54 22.58 3.65
C GLY A 768 -11.60 23.48 2.40
N GLU A 769 -12.72 23.41 1.66
CA GLU A 769 -12.83 24.11 0.37
C GLU A 769 -12.78 25.64 0.56
N PRO A 770 -11.85 26.35 -0.10
CA PRO A 770 -11.77 27.80 -0.01
C PRO A 770 -13.02 28.45 -0.61
N ALA A 771 -13.52 29.49 0.06
CA ALA A 771 -14.80 30.11 -0.23
C ALA A 771 -14.93 30.53 -1.72
N PRO A 772 -16.10 30.31 -2.34
CA PRO A 772 -16.30 30.64 -3.76
C PRO A 772 -16.13 32.15 -4.00
N PRO A 773 -15.77 32.55 -5.23
CA PRO A 773 -15.67 33.96 -5.58
C PRO A 773 -17.00 34.66 -5.26
N ALA A 774 -16.91 35.80 -4.55
CA ALA A 774 -18.10 36.57 -4.19
C ALA A 774 -18.89 36.90 -5.46
N PRO A 775 -20.23 36.71 -5.47
CA PRO A 775 -21.04 36.97 -6.64
C PRO A 775 -20.83 38.42 -7.09
N PRO A 776 -20.71 38.69 -8.41
CA PRO A 776 -20.47 40.03 -8.91
C PRO A 776 -21.56 40.97 -8.36
N PRO A 777 -21.19 42.18 -7.88
CA PRO A 777 -22.14 43.08 -7.23
C PRO A 777 -23.29 43.35 -8.20
N THR A 778 -24.51 43.02 -7.77
CA THR A 778 -25.70 43.12 -8.61
C THR A 778 -25.94 44.59 -8.97
N THR A 779 -25.46 44.97 -10.14
CA THR A 779 -25.78 46.23 -10.80
C THR A 779 -27.25 46.21 -11.17
N THR A 780 -28.10 46.59 -10.22
CA THR A 780 -29.50 46.88 -10.44
C THR A 780 -29.60 47.96 -11.50
N SER A 781 -29.83 47.54 -12.75
CA SER A 781 -30.12 48.45 -13.84
C SER A 781 -31.35 49.26 -13.45
N ALA A 782 -31.25 50.59 -13.55
CA ALA A 782 -32.33 51.50 -13.21
C ALA A 782 -33.41 51.47 -14.30
N ALA A 783 -34.18 50.39 -14.33
CA ALA A 783 -35.41 50.30 -15.10
C ALA A 783 -36.38 51.37 -14.56
N MET A 784 -36.61 52.42 -15.35
CA MET A 784 -37.52 53.50 -15.01
C MET A 784 -38.99 53.07 -15.22
N ASP A 785 -39.56 52.36 -14.25
CA ASP A 785 -41.00 52.08 -14.23
C ASP A 785 -41.76 53.00 -13.27
N LEU A 786 -42.71 53.77 -13.82
CA LEU A 786 -43.54 54.72 -13.07
C LEU A 786 -44.79 54.03 -12.50
N VAL A 787 -44.71 53.50 -11.26
CA VAL A 787 -45.91 53.25 -10.44
C VAL A 787 -45.69 53.76 -9.01
N GLY A 788 -46.32 54.89 -8.69
CA GLY A 788 -46.29 55.49 -7.35
C GLY A 788 -47.28 54.84 -6.37
N PRO A 789 -47.00 54.83 -5.05
CA PRO A 789 -47.88 54.20 -4.06
C PRO A 789 -49.03 55.11 -3.63
N ARG A 790 -50.27 54.60 -3.61
CA ARG A 790 -51.36 55.08 -2.72
C ARG A 790 -52.57 54.14 -2.69
N ALA A 791 -52.68 53.37 -1.61
CA ALA A 791 -53.91 52.73 -1.18
C ALA A 791 -54.48 53.47 0.06
N ALA A 792 -55.10 54.63 -0.15
CA ALA A 792 -55.92 55.32 0.86
C ALA A 792 -56.75 56.45 0.21
N ALA A 793 -58.07 56.44 0.47
CA ALA A 793 -59.09 57.38 -0.03
C ALA A 793 -59.22 57.46 -1.58
N PHE A 794 -60.40 57.29 -2.19
CA PHE A 794 -61.71 57.74 -1.74
C PHE A 794 -62.85 56.76 -2.10
N SER A 795 -63.59 56.29 -1.08
CA SER A 795 -64.90 55.64 -1.25
C SER A 795 -66.06 56.47 -0.68
N VAL A 796 -65.92 57.80 -0.66
CA VAL A 796 -66.95 58.75 -0.22
C VAL A 796 -66.89 60.03 -1.07
N ILE A 797 -67.42 59.99 -2.31
CA ILE A 797 -67.98 61.13 -3.10
C ILE A 797 -68.54 60.59 -4.45
N VAL A 798 -69.45 59.62 -4.37
CA VAL A 798 -70.36 59.27 -5.51
C VAL A 798 -71.82 59.35 -5.05
N ALA A 799 -72.11 60.36 -4.22
CA ALA A 799 -73.44 60.67 -3.69
C ALA A 799 -73.91 62.10 -4.06
N VAL A 800 -73.16 62.81 -4.91
CA VAL A 800 -73.36 64.25 -5.17
C VAL A 800 -73.53 64.55 -6.66
N ILE A 801 -72.62 64.09 -7.53
CA ILE A 801 -72.60 64.46 -8.97
C ILE A 801 -73.45 63.51 -9.86
N VAL A 802 -74.63 63.15 -9.34
CA VAL A 802 -75.78 62.64 -10.13
C VAL A 802 -77.03 63.51 -9.85
N ALA A 803 -76.97 64.43 -8.87
CA ALA A 803 -78.09 65.26 -8.41
C ALA A 803 -77.89 66.78 -8.64
N ALA A 804 -77.01 67.14 -9.58
CA ALA A 804 -76.82 68.49 -10.17
C ALA A 804 -75.94 68.29 -11.43
N LEU A 805 -76.43 67.91 -12.62
CA LEU A 805 -77.71 68.21 -13.29
C LEU A 805 -77.93 69.71 -13.54
N PHE A 806 -78.07 70.05 -14.83
CA PHE A 806 -78.48 71.37 -15.35
C PHE A 806 -77.61 72.58 -14.97
N ALA A 807 -76.41 72.64 -15.55
CA ALA A 807 -75.67 73.87 -15.88
C ALA A 807 -74.89 73.66 -17.17
#